data_AF-A0A1M4WTH6-F1
#
_entry.id   AF-A0A1M4WTH6-F1
#
_cell.length_a   1.000
_cell.length_b   1.000
_cell.length_c   1.000
_cell.angle_alpha   90.00
_cell.angle_beta   90.00
_cell.angle_gamma   90.00
#
_symmetry.space_group_name_H-M   'P 1'
#
loop_
_entity.id
_entity.type
_entity.pdbx_description
1 polymer ?
#
loop_
_entity_poly.entity_id
_entity_poly.type
_entity_poly.pdbx_seq_one_letter_code
_entity_poly.pdbx_strand_id
1 'polypeptide(L)'
;MTVLLMTPPMTQLNTPYPATAYLTGFLRSRGYEAVQRDPAIELFLEMMTAPALDIIRQHVEENFESFEDDELPDAIFIFLAEFDRYRLCVEPAIRFLQGKDSSLALRIISRRFLPEGPAFDAIAQMEEVSGDILKTAFGNLGVQDKAKYLATLFINDLSAVITQGVDPYFEVSRYGERLAAANPSFDDLYNTLMGEPSFSSEILEQLVEQYLEETQPSVVALTVPFPGNMLGALRIAQTCKAINPDLPVVLGGGFINTELRALKDPRVFEFVDFICLDDGERPFMTLLEFFDGKRKIDELVRTYFLSEDENGESYVHYNENAELHDIPQTDVGTPIYDGLPLTEYLSLCEMLNPMHRIWSDGRWNKLTIAHGCYWRKCSFCDVTLDYIDRYDAAGADILVDRIEELIEETGQTGFHFVDEAAPPKALFALARRLIERGVVISWWGNIRFEKTFTPERCQLLADSGCIAVSGGLEVASDRLLKLMKKGVSVEQVARVTKAFSDAGILVHSYLMYGFPTQTEQETIDALEMVRQMMAQECFQSAFWHRFAATAHSPIGINPEEYGITLAERPDILFAENDVDFTDPTGTDHDMLGDGLRKALYNYMHGIGFDQPMDFWFDKPVKRTLVKKDLISKALNDLIVSS
;
A
#
# COMPACT_ATOMS: atom_id res chain seq x y z
N MET A 1 -10.33 10.07 -29.66
CA MET A 1 -9.04 9.87 -28.99
C MET A 1 -9.22 8.73 -28.03
N THR A 2 -8.39 7.70 -28.16
CA THR A 2 -8.45 6.50 -27.32
C THR A 2 -7.28 6.56 -26.34
N VAL A 3 -7.58 6.45 -25.05
CA VAL A 3 -6.61 6.50 -23.95
C VAL A 3 -6.42 5.10 -23.40
N LEU A 4 -5.17 4.65 -23.32
CA LEU A 4 -4.80 3.42 -22.62
C LEU A 4 -4.18 3.76 -21.26
N LEU A 5 -4.86 3.34 -20.19
CA LEU A 5 -4.41 3.49 -18.82
C LEU A 5 -3.76 2.18 -18.35
N MET A 6 -2.56 2.24 -17.76
CA MET A 6 -1.88 1.04 -17.27
C MET A 6 -1.36 1.22 -15.84
N THR A 7 -1.44 0.14 -15.07
CA THR A 7 -0.79 0.01 -13.76
C THR A 7 0.51 -0.81 -13.93
N PRO A 8 1.70 -0.20 -13.74
CA PRO A 8 2.97 -0.89 -13.88
C PRO A 8 3.12 -2.03 -12.86
N PRO A 9 4.00 -3.01 -13.12
CA PRO A 9 4.35 -4.07 -12.18
C PRO A 9 4.81 -3.57 -10.81
N MET A 10 4.89 -4.50 -9.84
CA MET A 10 5.24 -4.23 -8.43
C MET A 10 4.11 -3.57 -7.62
N THR A 11 2.86 -3.83 -7.99
CA THR A 11 1.68 -3.46 -7.18
C THR A 11 1.07 -4.67 -6.46
N GLN A 12 -0.03 -4.45 -5.73
CA GLN A 12 -0.71 -5.49 -4.97
C GLN A 12 -1.35 -6.55 -5.87
N LEU A 13 -1.07 -7.83 -5.62
CA LEU A 13 -1.59 -8.96 -6.41
C LEU A 13 -3.04 -9.37 -6.08
N ASN A 14 -3.63 -8.80 -5.02
CA ASN A 14 -4.98 -9.15 -4.57
C ASN A 14 -6.06 -8.20 -5.05
N THR A 15 -5.69 -7.02 -5.58
CA THR A 15 -6.65 -6.04 -6.05
C THR A 15 -6.01 -5.08 -7.06
N PRO A 16 -6.76 -4.60 -8.07
CA PRO A 16 -6.30 -3.50 -8.89
C PRO A 16 -6.02 -2.25 -8.04
N TYR A 17 -5.05 -1.46 -8.49
CA TYR A 17 -4.83 -0.11 -7.99
C TYR A 17 -5.99 0.80 -8.46
N PRO A 18 -6.56 1.67 -7.60
CA PRO A 18 -7.81 2.35 -7.92
C PRO A 18 -7.68 3.44 -8.99
N ALA A 19 -6.48 4.02 -9.19
CA ALA A 19 -6.34 5.23 -10.02
C ALA A 19 -6.85 5.05 -11.46
N THR A 20 -6.55 3.92 -12.11
CA THR A 20 -7.03 3.68 -13.48
C THR A 20 -8.54 3.51 -13.53
N ALA A 21 -9.16 2.89 -12.52
CA ALA A 21 -10.61 2.72 -12.45
C ALA A 21 -11.33 4.06 -12.26
N TYR A 22 -10.80 4.93 -11.38
CA TYR A 22 -11.30 6.29 -11.20
C TYR A 22 -11.18 7.13 -12.47
N LEU A 23 -9.98 7.16 -13.07
CA LEU A 23 -9.76 7.91 -14.31
C LEU A 23 -10.59 7.36 -15.46
N THR A 24 -10.77 6.04 -15.57
CA THR A 24 -11.66 5.43 -16.59
C THR A 24 -13.10 5.92 -16.42
N GLY A 25 -13.63 5.90 -15.19
CA GLY A 25 -14.94 6.43 -14.86
C GLY A 25 -15.10 7.90 -15.23
N PHE A 26 -14.16 8.73 -14.78
CA PHE A 26 -14.13 10.15 -15.06
C PHE A 26 -14.05 10.43 -16.57
N LEU A 27 -13.08 9.87 -17.28
CA LEU A 27 -12.83 10.14 -18.71
C LEU A 27 -14.01 9.69 -19.59
N ARG A 28 -14.59 8.52 -19.32
CA ARG A 28 -15.78 8.04 -20.05
C ARG A 28 -16.97 8.96 -19.80
N SER A 29 -17.15 9.49 -18.59
CA SER A 29 -18.20 10.48 -18.29
C SER A 29 -18.02 11.81 -19.07
N ARG A 30 -16.79 12.11 -19.50
CA ARG A 30 -16.44 13.28 -20.33
C ARG A 30 -16.42 12.98 -21.84
N GLY A 31 -16.76 11.75 -22.25
CA GLY A 31 -16.86 11.35 -23.64
C GLY A 31 -15.55 10.91 -24.29
N TYR A 32 -14.50 10.66 -23.52
CA TYR A 32 -13.27 10.03 -24.00
C TYR A 32 -13.42 8.50 -24.02
N GLU A 33 -12.80 7.85 -25.00
CA GLU A 33 -12.65 6.39 -24.98
C GLU A 33 -11.46 6.03 -24.10
N ALA A 34 -11.72 5.51 -22.90
CA ALA A 34 -10.69 5.04 -21.97
C ALA A 34 -10.73 3.51 -21.84
N VAL A 35 -9.58 2.88 -22.07
CA VAL A 35 -9.30 1.46 -21.89
C VAL A 35 -8.26 1.33 -20.79
N GLN A 36 -8.37 0.30 -19.95
CA GLN A 36 -7.39 0.03 -18.90
C GLN A 36 -6.87 -1.41 -18.97
N ARG A 37 -5.62 -1.58 -18.51
CA ARG A 37 -4.92 -2.86 -18.35
C ARG A 37 -4.14 -2.86 -17.04
N ASP A 38 -3.88 -4.04 -16.49
CA ASP A 38 -3.08 -4.19 -15.28
C ASP A 38 -1.89 -5.12 -15.55
N PRO A 39 -0.82 -4.59 -16.21
CA PRO A 39 0.41 -5.33 -16.41
C PRO A 39 0.99 -5.94 -15.13
N ALA A 40 0.68 -5.43 -13.94
CA ALA A 40 1.23 -5.97 -12.70
C ALA A 40 0.73 -7.38 -12.38
N ILE A 41 -0.59 -7.61 -12.47
CA ILE A 41 -1.14 -8.94 -12.25
C ILE A 41 -0.90 -9.85 -13.45
N GLU A 42 -0.97 -9.32 -14.68
CA GLU A 42 -0.79 -10.09 -15.91
C GLU A 42 0.65 -10.61 -16.03
N LEU A 43 1.66 -9.76 -15.78
CA LEU A 43 3.08 -10.18 -15.73
C LEU A 43 3.30 -11.27 -14.69
N PHE A 44 2.78 -11.07 -13.48
CA PHE A 44 2.94 -12.05 -12.41
C PHE A 44 2.35 -13.40 -12.80
N LEU A 45 1.17 -13.43 -13.44
CA LEU A 45 0.52 -14.68 -13.83
C LEU A 45 1.26 -15.38 -14.98
N GLU A 46 1.77 -14.65 -15.97
CA GLU A 46 2.59 -15.22 -17.05
C GLU A 46 3.86 -15.90 -16.51
N MET A 47 4.48 -15.31 -15.48
CA MET A 47 5.63 -15.89 -14.79
C MET A 47 5.28 -17.11 -13.91
N MET A 48 4.00 -17.31 -13.58
CA MET A 48 3.51 -18.38 -12.69
C MET A 48 2.84 -19.52 -13.47
N THR A 49 3.45 -19.90 -14.59
CA THR A 49 3.01 -21.01 -15.45
C THR A 49 4.06 -22.12 -15.49
N ALA A 50 3.66 -23.34 -15.84
CA ALA A 50 4.62 -24.43 -15.99
C ALA A 50 5.69 -24.15 -17.07
N PRO A 51 5.34 -23.59 -18.25
CA PRO A 51 6.35 -23.19 -19.25
C PRO A 51 7.28 -22.08 -18.76
N ALA A 52 6.78 -21.08 -18.03
CA ALA A 52 7.64 -20.04 -17.47
C ALA A 52 8.62 -20.61 -16.44
N LEU A 53 8.19 -21.56 -15.60
CA LEU A 53 9.09 -22.26 -14.69
C LEU A 53 10.18 -23.06 -15.40
N ASP A 54 9.89 -23.65 -16.56
CA ASP A 54 10.91 -24.33 -17.39
C ASP A 54 12.00 -23.33 -17.84
N ILE A 55 11.62 -22.11 -18.23
CA ILE A 55 12.55 -21.04 -18.61
C ILE A 55 13.31 -20.50 -17.39
N ILE A 56 12.63 -20.28 -16.27
CA ILE A 56 13.25 -19.84 -15.00
C ILE A 56 14.31 -20.84 -14.56
N ARG A 57 13.99 -22.14 -14.61
CA ARG A 57 14.96 -23.19 -14.28
C ARG A 57 16.20 -23.12 -15.16
N GLN A 58 16.04 -22.92 -16.46
CA GLN A 58 17.19 -22.81 -17.36
C GLN A 58 18.09 -21.64 -16.95
N HIS A 59 17.52 -20.46 -16.69
CA HIS A 59 18.29 -19.31 -16.22
C HIS A 59 18.97 -19.57 -14.89
N VAL A 60 18.30 -20.23 -13.94
CA VAL A 60 18.89 -20.61 -12.65
C VAL A 60 20.06 -21.58 -12.84
N GLU A 61 19.90 -22.62 -13.67
CA GLU A 61 20.98 -23.58 -13.97
C GLU A 61 22.18 -22.89 -14.63
N GLU A 62 21.95 -21.92 -15.52
CA GLU A 62 23.00 -21.14 -16.19
C GLU A 62 23.71 -20.17 -15.21
N ASN A 63 22.95 -19.42 -14.41
CA ASN A 63 23.47 -18.43 -13.47
C ASN A 63 24.27 -19.06 -12.31
N PHE A 64 23.94 -20.31 -11.95
CA PHE A 64 24.58 -21.03 -10.84
C PHE A 64 25.41 -22.24 -11.28
N GLU A 65 25.75 -22.37 -12.57
CA GLU A 65 26.49 -23.52 -13.12
C GLU A 65 27.83 -23.79 -12.38
N SER A 66 28.47 -22.73 -11.87
CA SER A 66 29.77 -22.81 -11.20
C SER A 66 29.71 -23.02 -9.69
N PHE A 67 28.51 -23.07 -9.08
CA PHE A 67 28.33 -23.17 -7.63
C PHE A 67 28.21 -24.63 -7.21
N GLU A 68 28.82 -24.99 -6.08
CA GLU A 68 28.55 -26.28 -5.42
C GLU A 68 27.20 -26.24 -4.67
N ASP A 69 26.60 -27.41 -4.39
CA ASP A 69 25.27 -27.49 -3.78
C ASP A 69 25.17 -26.73 -2.43
N ASP A 70 26.24 -26.69 -1.64
CA ASP A 70 26.31 -26.00 -0.35
C ASP A 70 26.60 -24.48 -0.47
N GLU A 71 26.86 -24.00 -1.69
CA GLU A 71 27.03 -22.58 -2.01
C GLU A 71 25.75 -21.94 -2.56
N LEU A 72 24.75 -22.76 -2.94
CA LEU A 72 23.48 -22.27 -3.46
C LEU A 72 22.63 -21.61 -2.35
N PRO A 73 21.92 -20.52 -2.65
CA PRO A 73 20.87 -20.03 -1.75
C PRO A 73 19.81 -21.12 -1.52
N ASP A 74 19.31 -21.24 -0.29
CA ASP A 74 18.37 -22.31 0.10
C ASP A 74 17.14 -22.40 -0.82
N ALA A 75 16.60 -21.25 -1.24
CA ALA A 75 15.47 -21.19 -2.17
C ALA A 75 15.80 -21.81 -3.53
N ILE A 76 17.00 -21.56 -4.05
CA ILE A 76 17.49 -22.08 -5.33
C ILE A 76 17.75 -23.58 -5.24
N PHE A 77 18.43 -24.03 -4.18
CA PHE A 77 18.70 -25.44 -3.94
C PHE A 77 17.41 -26.26 -3.89
N ILE A 78 16.42 -25.82 -3.09
CA ILE A 78 15.14 -26.52 -2.95
C ILE A 78 14.34 -26.49 -4.26
N PHE A 79 14.36 -25.37 -4.98
CA PHE A 79 13.69 -25.25 -6.27
C PHE A 79 14.21 -26.25 -7.29
N LEU A 80 15.53 -26.37 -7.44
CA LEU A 80 16.14 -27.34 -8.35
C LEU A 80 15.86 -28.79 -7.92
N ALA A 81 15.96 -29.08 -6.63
CA ALA A 81 15.73 -30.42 -6.09
C ALA A 81 14.27 -30.90 -6.25
N GLU A 82 13.30 -30.00 -6.11
CA GLU A 82 11.87 -30.30 -6.14
C GLU A 82 11.17 -29.72 -7.40
N PHE A 83 11.92 -29.40 -8.45
CA PHE A 83 11.43 -28.67 -9.64
C PHE A 83 10.17 -29.28 -10.26
N ASP A 84 10.15 -30.60 -10.45
CA ASP A 84 9.01 -31.30 -11.03
C ASP A 84 7.71 -31.07 -10.23
N ARG A 85 7.82 -30.90 -8.90
CA ARG A 85 6.68 -30.58 -8.04
C ARG A 85 6.29 -29.11 -8.12
N TYR A 86 7.25 -28.18 -8.16
CA TYR A 86 6.96 -26.76 -8.43
C TYR A 86 6.18 -26.61 -9.74
N ARG A 87 6.72 -27.18 -10.82
CA ARG A 87 6.13 -27.21 -12.16
C ARG A 87 4.73 -27.82 -12.19
N LEU A 88 4.50 -28.90 -11.44
CA LEU A 88 3.19 -29.55 -11.34
C LEU A 88 2.16 -28.71 -10.56
N CYS A 89 2.60 -27.97 -9.54
CA CYS A 89 1.72 -27.38 -8.54
C CYS A 89 1.46 -25.88 -8.74
N VAL A 90 2.27 -25.16 -9.52
CA VAL A 90 2.18 -23.70 -9.68
C VAL A 90 0.80 -23.24 -10.15
N GLU A 91 0.31 -23.74 -11.28
CA GLU A 91 -1.01 -23.35 -11.83
C GLU A 91 -2.18 -23.79 -10.93
N PRO A 92 -2.23 -25.03 -10.37
CA PRO A 92 -3.22 -25.37 -9.35
C PRO A 92 -3.23 -24.44 -8.14
N ALA A 93 -2.05 -24.04 -7.63
CA ALA A 93 -1.93 -23.12 -6.50
C ALA A 93 -2.48 -21.73 -6.85
N ILE A 94 -2.14 -21.19 -8.03
CA ILE A 94 -2.69 -19.93 -8.54
C ILE A 94 -4.21 -20.00 -8.65
N ARG A 95 -4.77 -21.04 -9.30
CA ARG A 95 -6.23 -21.20 -9.40
C ARG A 95 -6.92 -21.32 -8.04
N PHE A 96 -6.28 -21.98 -7.07
CA PHE A 96 -6.79 -22.05 -5.71
C PHE A 96 -6.83 -20.66 -5.05
N LEU A 97 -5.74 -19.89 -5.16
CA LEU A 97 -5.66 -18.52 -4.63
C LEU A 97 -6.62 -17.56 -5.33
N GLN A 98 -6.94 -17.77 -6.61
CA GLN A 98 -7.99 -17.05 -7.34
C GLN A 98 -9.42 -17.49 -6.95
N GLY A 99 -9.56 -18.47 -6.06
CA GLY A 99 -10.85 -19.02 -5.64
C GLY A 99 -11.53 -19.94 -6.67
N LYS A 100 -10.82 -20.31 -7.74
CA LYS A 100 -11.33 -21.15 -8.84
C LYS A 100 -11.30 -22.66 -8.54
N ASP A 101 -10.53 -23.10 -7.54
CA ASP A 101 -10.45 -24.52 -7.13
C ASP A 101 -10.38 -24.70 -5.61
N SER A 102 -11.47 -24.36 -4.91
CA SER A 102 -11.55 -24.49 -3.44
C SER A 102 -11.37 -25.93 -2.92
N SER A 103 -11.51 -26.95 -3.76
CA SER A 103 -11.35 -28.36 -3.38
C SER A 103 -9.89 -28.71 -3.08
N LEU A 104 -8.94 -27.98 -3.67
CA LEU A 104 -7.51 -28.19 -3.51
C LEU A 104 -7.01 -27.92 -2.09
N ALA A 105 -7.79 -27.17 -1.29
CA ALA A 105 -7.46 -26.84 0.09
C ALA A 105 -7.07 -28.09 0.92
N LEU A 106 -7.81 -29.20 0.77
CA LEU A 106 -7.55 -30.45 1.51
C LEU A 106 -6.19 -31.08 1.17
N ARG A 107 -5.73 -30.92 -0.08
CA ARG A 107 -4.41 -31.39 -0.51
C ARG A 107 -3.31 -30.46 -0.04
N ILE A 108 -3.53 -29.15 -0.09
CA ILE A 108 -2.58 -28.15 0.39
C ILE A 108 -2.33 -28.32 1.90
N ILE A 109 -3.38 -28.40 2.72
CA ILE A 109 -3.22 -28.56 4.19
C ILE A 109 -2.56 -29.88 4.60
N SER A 110 -2.52 -30.88 3.70
CA SER A 110 -1.84 -32.14 3.96
C SER A 110 -0.32 -31.99 3.98
N ARG A 111 0.21 -30.86 3.50
CA ARG A 111 1.65 -30.56 3.31
C ARG A 111 2.38 -31.56 2.40
N ARG A 112 1.63 -32.38 1.64
CA ARG A 112 2.17 -33.36 0.68
C ARG A 112 2.04 -32.93 -0.78
N PHE A 113 1.42 -31.78 -1.01
CA PHE A 113 1.14 -31.28 -2.35
C PHE A 113 2.21 -30.25 -2.75
N LEU A 114 2.20 -29.07 -2.13
CA LEU A 114 3.16 -28.01 -2.39
C LEU A 114 4.57 -28.43 -1.90
N PRO A 115 5.64 -28.14 -2.66
CA PRO A 115 6.99 -28.11 -2.09
C PRO A 115 7.08 -26.97 -1.07
N GLU A 116 7.98 -27.13 -0.09
CA GLU A 116 8.15 -26.18 1.02
C GLU A 116 9.62 -25.73 1.05
N GLY A 117 9.85 -24.45 0.77
CA GLY A 117 11.15 -23.80 0.85
C GLY A 117 11.30 -22.92 2.10
N PRO A 118 12.27 -21.98 2.11
CA PRO A 118 12.61 -21.18 3.29
C PRO A 118 11.45 -20.35 3.86
N ALA A 119 10.45 -19.98 3.04
CA ALA A 119 9.27 -19.26 3.54
C ALA A 119 8.48 -20.05 4.59
N PHE A 120 8.63 -21.38 4.64
CA PHE A 120 7.97 -22.26 5.60
C PHE A 120 8.72 -22.39 6.94
N ASP A 121 9.95 -21.88 7.07
CA ASP A 121 10.78 -22.04 8.27
C ASP A 121 10.12 -21.47 9.53
N ALA A 122 9.38 -20.36 9.39
CA ALA A 122 8.65 -19.77 10.50
C ALA A 122 7.61 -20.74 11.10
N ILE A 123 6.97 -21.57 10.27
CA ILE A 123 6.05 -22.60 10.73
C ILE A 123 6.82 -23.68 11.49
N ALA A 124 7.94 -24.15 10.94
CA ALA A 124 8.74 -25.20 11.56
C ALA A 124 9.27 -24.78 12.94
N GLN A 125 9.81 -23.57 13.06
CA GLN A 125 10.28 -23.01 14.34
C GLN A 125 9.16 -22.88 15.37
N MET A 126 7.98 -22.45 14.92
CA MET A 126 6.81 -22.37 15.79
C MET A 126 6.38 -23.77 16.27
N GLU A 127 6.29 -24.76 15.36
CA GLU A 127 5.91 -26.14 15.69
C GLU A 127 6.86 -26.77 16.74
N GLU A 128 8.15 -26.46 16.68
CA GLU A 128 9.14 -26.90 17.68
C GLU A 128 8.92 -26.31 19.07
N VAL A 129 8.47 -25.06 19.17
CA VAL A 129 8.36 -24.32 20.44
C VAL A 129 7.08 -24.66 21.22
N SER A 130 5.96 -24.93 20.55
CA SER A 130 4.70 -25.21 21.28
C SER A 130 3.89 -26.41 20.79
N GLY A 131 4.48 -27.29 19.97
CA GLY A 131 3.84 -28.47 19.42
C GLY A 131 2.97 -28.14 18.21
N ASP A 132 1.86 -28.85 18.01
CA ASP A 132 0.97 -28.67 16.85
C ASP A 132 0.19 -27.33 16.91
N ILE A 133 0.89 -26.24 16.60
CA ILE A 133 0.32 -24.89 16.47
C ILE A 133 -0.64 -24.84 15.30
N LEU A 134 -0.44 -25.64 14.25
CA LEU A 134 -1.41 -25.86 13.15
C LEU A 134 -2.78 -26.36 13.65
N LYS A 135 -2.87 -26.78 14.91
CA LYS A 135 -4.11 -27.10 15.62
C LYS A 135 -4.52 -26.04 16.65
N THR A 136 -3.57 -25.32 17.23
CA THR A 136 -3.79 -24.37 18.35
C THR A 136 -3.94 -22.91 17.90
N ALA A 137 -3.04 -22.38 17.05
CA ALA A 137 -3.22 -21.08 16.36
C ALA A 137 -4.32 -21.12 15.29
N PHE A 138 -4.72 -22.33 14.92
CA PHE A 138 -5.54 -22.65 13.77
C PHE A 138 -6.91 -23.24 14.15
N GLY A 139 -7.28 -23.18 15.43
CA GLY A 139 -8.58 -23.66 15.89
C GLY A 139 -9.76 -22.87 15.29
N ASN A 140 -9.65 -21.54 15.25
CA ASN A 140 -10.70 -20.66 14.74
C ASN A 140 -10.68 -20.45 13.21
N LEU A 141 -9.63 -20.91 12.51
CA LEU A 141 -9.46 -20.69 11.07
C LEU A 141 -9.94 -21.89 10.25
N GLY A 142 -10.69 -21.62 9.19
CA GLY A 142 -11.23 -22.64 8.30
C GLY A 142 -10.13 -23.32 7.47
N VAL A 143 -10.42 -24.53 6.97
CA VAL A 143 -9.55 -25.29 6.06
C VAL A 143 -9.03 -24.44 4.89
N GLN A 144 -9.89 -23.55 4.37
CA GLN A 144 -9.55 -22.64 3.27
C GLN A 144 -8.46 -21.65 3.66
N ASP A 145 -8.57 -21.03 4.83
CA ASP A 145 -7.62 -20.01 5.30
C ASP A 145 -6.23 -20.63 5.51
N LYS A 146 -6.18 -21.85 6.07
CA LYS A 146 -4.92 -22.59 6.21
C LYS A 146 -4.27 -22.86 4.87
N ALA A 147 -5.06 -23.31 3.90
CA ALA A 147 -4.56 -23.59 2.58
C ALA A 147 -4.10 -22.32 1.87
N LYS A 148 -4.80 -21.17 2.03
CA LYS A 148 -4.36 -19.87 1.50
C LYS A 148 -3.03 -19.43 2.10
N TYR A 149 -2.84 -19.60 3.40
CA TYR A 149 -1.57 -19.27 4.06
C TYR A 149 -0.41 -20.11 3.48
N LEU A 150 -0.56 -21.44 3.42
CA LEU A 150 0.47 -22.33 2.85
C LEU A 150 0.72 -22.06 1.36
N ALA A 151 -0.33 -21.80 0.57
CA ALA A 151 -0.18 -21.43 -0.83
C ALA A 151 0.49 -20.06 -0.99
N THR A 152 0.27 -19.11 -0.06
CA THR A 152 0.96 -17.81 -0.06
C THR A 152 2.45 -17.98 0.21
N LEU A 153 2.83 -18.87 1.14
CA LEU A 153 4.25 -19.18 1.39
C LEU A 153 4.93 -19.82 0.17
N PHE A 154 4.23 -20.73 -0.52
CA PHE A 154 4.70 -21.30 -1.78
C PHE A 154 4.94 -20.24 -2.87
N ILE A 155 4.05 -19.23 -2.98
CA ILE A 155 4.27 -18.09 -3.89
C ILE A 155 5.48 -17.25 -3.45
N ASN A 156 5.68 -17.08 -2.15
CA ASN A 156 6.84 -16.34 -1.64
C ASN A 156 8.16 -17.07 -1.95
N ASP A 157 8.20 -18.40 -1.86
CA ASP A 157 9.37 -19.21 -2.26
C ASP A 157 9.65 -19.06 -3.76
N LEU A 158 8.63 -19.20 -4.62
CA LEU A 158 8.80 -18.97 -6.07
C LEU A 158 9.27 -17.55 -6.39
N SER A 159 8.75 -16.55 -5.67
CA SER A 159 9.19 -15.17 -5.83
C SER A 159 10.67 -15.03 -5.46
N ALA A 160 11.11 -15.65 -4.35
CA ALA A 160 12.51 -15.66 -3.95
C ALA A 160 13.42 -16.34 -4.98
N VAL A 161 12.96 -17.43 -5.61
CA VAL A 161 13.68 -18.10 -6.70
C VAL A 161 13.87 -17.15 -7.88
N ILE A 162 12.83 -16.41 -8.28
CA ILE A 162 12.94 -15.46 -9.39
C ILE A 162 13.92 -14.34 -9.00
N THR A 163 13.75 -13.72 -7.83
CA THR A 163 14.59 -12.61 -7.38
C THR A 163 16.06 -12.99 -7.25
N GLN A 164 16.36 -14.14 -6.66
CA GLN A 164 17.75 -14.57 -6.42
C GLN A 164 18.35 -15.30 -7.63
N GLY A 165 17.50 -15.88 -8.47
CA GLY A 165 17.88 -16.83 -9.50
C GLY A 165 17.95 -16.26 -10.91
N VAL A 166 17.10 -15.27 -11.22
CA VAL A 166 16.84 -14.84 -12.60
C VAL A 166 16.81 -13.32 -12.74
N ASP A 167 16.04 -12.64 -11.89
CA ASP A 167 15.79 -11.21 -12.03
C ASP A 167 15.85 -10.50 -10.66
N PRO A 168 16.98 -9.83 -10.33
CA PRO A 168 17.14 -9.16 -9.04
C PRO A 168 16.21 -7.95 -8.85
N TYR A 169 15.55 -7.47 -9.91
CA TYR A 169 14.58 -6.37 -9.85
C TYR A 169 13.14 -6.86 -9.71
N PHE A 170 12.92 -8.18 -9.80
CA PHE A 170 11.61 -8.75 -9.54
C PHE A 170 11.34 -8.79 -8.03
N GLU A 171 10.29 -8.11 -7.61
CA GLU A 171 9.80 -8.16 -6.24
C GLU A 171 8.29 -8.38 -6.26
N VAL A 172 7.74 -8.96 -5.20
CA VAL A 172 6.30 -8.79 -4.95
C VAL A 172 6.20 -7.55 -4.07
N SER A 173 5.29 -6.61 -4.36
CA SER A 173 5.08 -5.30 -3.69
C SER A 173 5.24 -5.31 -2.16
N ARG A 174 5.07 -6.48 -1.54
CA ARG A 174 5.34 -6.83 -0.14
C ARG A 174 6.77 -6.56 0.37
N TYR A 175 7.78 -6.57 -0.51
CA TYR A 175 9.20 -6.53 -0.12
C TYR A 175 9.96 -5.31 -0.66
N GLY A 176 9.30 -4.50 -1.50
CA GLY A 176 9.95 -3.46 -2.31
C GLY A 176 10.11 -2.10 -1.64
N GLU A 177 10.72 -2.09 -0.45
CA GLU A 177 11.17 -0.84 0.19
C GLU A 177 12.57 -0.42 -0.27
N ARG A 178 13.37 -1.32 -0.86
CA ARG A 178 14.82 -1.09 -1.02
C ARG A 178 15.25 -0.38 -2.29
N LEU A 179 14.61 -0.64 -3.43
CA LEU A 179 15.12 -0.17 -4.73
C LEU A 179 14.69 1.25 -5.11
N ALA A 180 13.75 1.84 -4.38
CA ALA A 180 13.30 3.20 -4.67
C ALA A 180 12.86 3.95 -3.40
N ALA A 181 13.66 3.86 -2.33
CA ALA A 181 13.74 5.01 -1.43
C ALA A 181 14.00 6.27 -2.28
N ALA A 182 13.44 7.43 -1.92
CA ALA A 182 13.53 8.66 -2.72
C ALA A 182 15.00 8.98 -3.09
N ASN A 183 15.44 8.50 -4.26
CA ASN A 183 16.83 8.61 -4.68
C ASN A 183 16.98 9.99 -5.34
N PRO A 184 17.85 10.87 -4.81
CA PRO A 184 18.01 12.21 -5.36
C PRO A 184 18.53 12.21 -6.80
N SER A 185 19.12 11.10 -7.27
CA SER A 185 19.62 10.92 -8.64
C SER A 185 18.82 9.88 -9.42
N PHE A 186 18.69 10.13 -10.74
CA PHE A 186 18.12 9.19 -11.71
C PHE A 186 19.14 8.17 -12.25
N ASP A 187 20.42 8.24 -11.82
CA ASP A 187 21.52 7.48 -12.45
C ASP A 187 21.33 5.96 -12.41
N ASP A 188 21.00 5.38 -11.26
CA ASP A 188 20.87 3.92 -11.13
C ASP A 188 19.72 3.38 -11.99
N LEU A 189 18.59 4.11 -11.98
CA LEU A 189 17.42 3.78 -12.77
C LEU A 189 17.72 3.92 -14.27
N TYR A 190 18.38 5.01 -14.68
CA TYR A 190 18.80 5.24 -16.06
C TYR A 190 19.78 4.17 -16.55
N ASN A 191 20.80 3.84 -15.76
CA ASN A 191 21.77 2.79 -16.10
C ASN A 191 21.10 1.42 -16.26
N THR A 192 20.13 1.12 -15.39
CA THR A 192 19.33 -0.12 -15.49
C THR A 192 18.50 -0.14 -16.78
N LEU A 193 17.86 0.98 -17.13
CA LEU A 193 17.05 1.13 -18.34
C LEU A 193 17.88 1.04 -19.64
N MET A 194 19.13 1.47 -19.60
CA MET A 194 20.07 1.38 -20.73
C MET A 194 20.79 0.04 -20.83
N GLY A 195 20.74 -0.78 -19.77
CA GLY A 195 21.27 -2.14 -19.76
C GLY A 195 20.36 -3.13 -20.49
N GLU A 196 20.76 -4.40 -20.47
CA GLU A 196 19.95 -5.49 -21.03
C GLU A 196 18.63 -5.65 -20.26
N PRO A 197 17.50 -5.89 -20.96
CA PRO A 197 16.23 -6.20 -20.32
C PRO A 197 16.36 -7.42 -19.41
N SER A 198 15.73 -7.37 -18.24
CA SER A 198 15.61 -8.54 -17.38
C SER A 198 14.52 -9.49 -17.88
N PHE A 199 14.50 -10.73 -17.37
CA PHE A 199 13.46 -11.70 -17.72
C PHE A 199 12.03 -11.17 -17.55
N SER A 200 11.76 -10.45 -16.45
CA SER A 200 10.43 -9.85 -16.26
C SER A 200 10.17 -8.67 -17.21
N SER A 201 11.21 -7.96 -17.63
CA SER A 201 11.12 -6.86 -18.61
C SER A 201 10.74 -7.39 -20.00
N GLU A 202 11.28 -8.54 -20.42
CA GLU A 202 10.96 -9.16 -21.71
C GLU A 202 9.49 -9.60 -21.79
N ILE A 203 8.96 -10.20 -20.71
CA ILE A 203 7.53 -10.58 -20.65
C ILE A 203 6.67 -9.32 -20.64
N LEU A 204 7.07 -8.29 -19.90
CA LEU A 204 6.37 -7.00 -19.86
C LEU A 204 6.31 -6.34 -21.24
N GLU A 205 7.41 -6.38 -21.99
CA GLU A 205 7.47 -5.87 -23.37
C GLU A 205 6.43 -6.57 -24.27
N GLN A 206 6.37 -7.91 -24.23
CA GLN A 206 5.39 -8.69 -25.01
C GLN A 206 3.93 -8.35 -24.66
N LEU A 207 3.64 -8.16 -23.37
CA LEU A 207 2.31 -7.74 -22.92
C LEU A 207 1.96 -6.35 -23.46
N VAL A 208 2.89 -5.40 -23.39
CA VAL A 208 2.67 -4.03 -23.88
C VAL A 208 2.49 -4.01 -25.40
N GLU A 209 3.29 -4.77 -26.15
CA GLU A 209 3.13 -4.95 -27.60
C GLU A 209 1.70 -5.41 -27.92
N GLN A 210 1.22 -6.46 -27.25
CA GLN A 210 -0.13 -6.96 -27.43
C GLN A 210 -1.19 -5.88 -27.13
N TYR A 211 -1.05 -5.13 -26.03
CA TYR A 211 -2.02 -4.09 -25.68
C TYR A 211 -2.08 -2.97 -26.71
N LEU A 212 -0.93 -2.56 -27.25
CA LEU A 212 -0.86 -1.53 -28.30
C LEU A 212 -1.47 -2.02 -29.61
N GLU A 213 -1.22 -3.29 -29.99
CA GLU A 213 -1.86 -3.91 -31.15
C GLU A 213 -3.38 -3.96 -31.01
N GLU A 214 -3.89 -4.40 -29.86
CA GLU A 214 -5.33 -4.53 -29.59
C GLU A 214 -6.04 -3.16 -29.50
N THR A 215 -5.42 -2.20 -28.82
CA THR A 215 -6.09 -0.94 -28.42
C THR A 215 -5.85 0.18 -29.42
N GLN A 216 -4.72 0.19 -30.13
CA GLN A 216 -4.28 1.28 -31.02
C GLN A 216 -4.45 2.67 -30.35
N PRO A 217 -3.87 2.89 -29.15
CA PRO A 217 -4.15 4.09 -28.38
C PRO A 217 -3.57 5.35 -29.04
N SER A 218 -4.26 6.47 -28.81
CA SER A 218 -3.78 7.80 -29.16
C SER A 218 -2.90 8.40 -28.05
N VAL A 219 -3.06 7.93 -26.81
CA VAL A 219 -2.31 8.37 -25.62
C VAL A 219 -2.18 7.17 -24.68
N VAL A 220 -1.01 6.98 -24.09
CA VAL A 220 -0.77 6.05 -22.99
C VAL A 220 -0.57 6.85 -21.70
N ALA A 221 -1.24 6.47 -20.62
CA ALA A 221 -1.00 7.04 -19.30
C ALA A 221 -0.73 5.95 -18.26
N LEU A 222 0.32 6.17 -17.47
CA LEU A 222 0.86 5.23 -16.51
C LEU A 222 0.71 5.82 -15.11
N THR A 223 0.08 5.07 -14.20
CA THR A 223 0.02 5.44 -12.78
C THR A 223 1.16 4.78 -12.01
N VAL A 224 2.03 5.57 -11.38
CA VAL A 224 3.16 5.12 -10.55
C VAL A 224 2.81 5.41 -9.10
N PRO A 225 2.15 4.47 -8.39
CA PRO A 225 1.70 4.72 -7.03
C PRO A 225 2.81 4.59 -5.99
N PHE A 226 3.75 3.68 -6.21
CA PHE A 226 4.85 3.41 -5.30
C PHE A 226 6.19 3.49 -6.02
N PRO A 227 7.28 3.73 -5.29
CA PRO A 227 8.59 3.85 -5.90
C PRO A 227 9.02 2.63 -6.72
N GLY A 228 8.72 1.41 -6.25
CA GLY A 228 9.01 0.16 -6.96
C GLY A 228 8.33 0.03 -8.33
N ASN A 229 7.32 0.85 -8.64
CA ASN A 229 6.64 0.83 -9.94
C ASN A 229 7.38 1.64 -11.01
N MET A 230 8.35 2.49 -10.64
CA MET A 230 8.96 3.44 -11.57
C MET A 230 9.75 2.75 -12.68
N LEU A 231 10.53 1.71 -12.35
CA LEU A 231 11.26 0.93 -13.36
C LEU A 231 10.30 0.27 -14.37
N GLY A 232 9.25 -0.39 -13.88
CA GLY A 232 8.23 -1.00 -14.73
C GLY A 232 7.50 0.02 -15.60
N ALA A 233 7.20 1.20 -15.07
CA ALA A 233 6.56 2.29 -15.83
C ALA A 233 7.44 2.77 -16.98
N LEU A 234 8.74 3.00 -16.71
CA LEU A 234 9.68 3.45 -17.74
C LEU A 234 9.98 2.36 -18.77
N ARG A 235 9.99 1.07 -18.38
CA ARG A 235 10.05 -0.05 -19.34
C ARG A 235 8.84 -0.09 -20.27
N ILE A 236 7.63 0.05 -19.73
CA ILE A 236 6.41 0.18 -20.56
C ILE A 236 6.53 1.36 -21.52
N ALA A 237 7.01 2.51 -21.03
CA ALA A 237 7.20 3.70 -21.84
C ALA A 237 8.25 3.49 -22.97
N GLN A 238 9.39 2.85 -22.66
CA GLN A 238 10.40 2.45 -23.64
C GLN A 238 9.79 1.59 -24.76
N THR A 239 9.03 0.56 -24.41
CA THR A 239 8.35 -0.30 -25.41
C THR A 239 7.38 0.51 -26.26
N CYS A 240 6.56 1.37 -25.64
CA CYS A 240 5.64 2.24 -26.37
C CYS A 240 6.38 3.13 -27.39
N LYS A 241 7.49 3.76 -26.98
CA LYS A 241 8.30 4.65 -27.83
C LYS A 241 9.09 3.90 -28.90
N ALA A 242 9.52 2.66 -28.64
CA ALA A 242 10.18 1.82 -29.63
C ALA A 242 9.24 1.46 -30.79
N ILE A 243 7.96 1.21 -30.49
CA ILE A 243 6.93 0.88 -31.49
C ILE A 243 6.43 2.14 -32.20
N ASN A 244 6.14 3.20 -31.44
CA ASN A 244 5.68 4.48 -31.98
C ASN A 244 6.32 5.65 -31.20
N PRO A 245 7.39 6.27 -31.73
CA PRO A 245 8.05 7.40 -31.10
C PRO A 245 7.14 8.61 -30.84
N ASP A 246 6.12 8.79 -31.68
CA ASP A 246 5.18 9.92 -31.62
C ASP A 246 4.00 9.65 -30.66
N LEU A 247 3.86 8.45 -30.09
CA LEU A 247 2.79 8.12 -29.15
C LEU A 247 3.03 8.88 -27.83
N PRO A 248 2.11 9.78 -27.41
CA PRO A 248 2.25 10.47 -26.12
C PRO A 248 2.14 9.48 -24.96
N VAL A 249 3.14 9.51 -24.08
CA VAL A 249 3.21 8.74 -22.83
C VAL A 249 3.22 9.71 -21.64
N VAL A 250 2.25 9.55 -20.74
CA VAL A 250 2.03 10.42 -19.58
C VAL A 250 2.24 9.65 -18.29
N LEU A 251 2.98 10.20 -17.33
CA LEU A 251 3.09 9.66 -15.96
C LEU A 251 2.24 10.45 -14.97
N GLY A 252 1.70 9.77 -13.97
CA GLY A 252 1.10 10.36 -12.78
C GLY A 252 1.08 9.35 -11.63
N GLY A 253 0.48 9.68 -10.49
CA GLY A 253 0.29 8.73 -9.38
C GLY A 253 0.95 9.17 -8.07
N GLY A 254 0.79 8.35 -7.03
CA GLY A 254 1.25 8.65 -5.66
C GLY A 254 2.72 9.03 -5.58
N PHE A 255 3.61 8.18 -6.10
CA PHE A 255 5.06 8.44 -6.10
C PHE A 255 5.44 9.72 -6.88
N ILE A 256 4.73 9.99 -7.97
CA ILE A 256 4.94 11.22 -8.73
C ILE A 256 4.57 12.44 -7.87
N ASN A 257 3.47 12.34 -7.12
CA ASN A 257 2.93 13.39 -6.27
C ASN A 257 3.73 13.64 -4.99
N THR A 258 4.50 12.68 -4.48
CA THR A 258 5.28 12.88 -3.26
C THR A 258 6.75 13.14 -3.58
N GLU A 259 7.35 12.42 -4.54
CA GLU A 259 8.80 12.43 -4.75
C GLU A 259 9.25 13.33 -5.92
N LEU A 260 8.49 13.45 -7.01
CA LEU A 260 8.98 14.13 -8.22
C LEU A 260 8.63 15.62 -8.32
N ARG A 261 8.22 16.27 -7.22
CA ARG A 261 7.85 17.70 -7.22
C ARG A 261 9.01 18.67 -7.46
N ALA A 262 10.25 18.21 -7.32
CA ALA A 262 11.45 19.00 -7.57
C ALA A 262 12.23 18.48 -8.79
N LEU A 263 11.58 17.73 -9.69
CA LEU A 263 12.21 17.13 -10.86
C LEU A 263 12.90 18.18 -11.74
N LYS A 264 14.18 17.95 -12.02
CA LYS A 264 15.02 18.76 -12.92
C LYS A 264 15.80 17.92 -13.93
N ASP A 265 15.91 16.61 -13.72
CA ASP A 265 16.65 15.72 -14.61
C ASP A 265 15.89 15.52 -15.93
N PRO A 266 16.43 16.01 -17.07
CA PRO A 266 15.75 15.91 -18.35
C PRO A 266 15.71 14.48 -18.90
N ARG A 267 16.58 13.57 -18.42
CA ARG A 267 16.68 12.19 -18.94
C ARG A 267 15.40 11.38 -18.72
N VAL A 268 14.58 11.75 -17.75
CA VAL A 268 13.25 11.11 -17.54
C VAL A 268 12.38 11.28 -18.80
N PHE A 269 12.50 12.42 -19.48
CA PHE A 269 11.75 12.73 -20.70
C PHE A 269 12.30 12.05 -21.97
N GLU A 270 13.36 11.25 -21.86
CA GLU A 270 13.76 10.34 -22.95
C GLU A 270 12.77 9.17 -23.09
N PHE A 271 11.99 8.89 -22.05
CA PHE A 271 11.03 7.78 -22.01
C PHE A 271 9.58 8.26 -22.08
N VAL A 272 9.27 9.43 -21.51
CA VAL A 272 7.90 9.95 -21.38
C VAL A 272 7.82 11.40 -21.85
N ASP A 273 6.62 11.86 -22.22
CA ASP A 273 6.43 13.21 -22.75
C ASP A 273 5.93 14.19 -21.69
N PHE A 274 5.07 13.73 -20.79
CA PHE A 274 4.44 14.56 -19.77
C PHE A 274 4.36 13.86 -18.42
N ILE A 275 4.40 14.63 -17.34
CA ILE A 275 4.19 14.15 -15.98
C ILE A 275 3.16 15.04 -15.30
N CYS A 276 2.06 14.47 -14.80
CA CYS A 276 1.01 15.19 -14.08
C CYS A 276 1.15 15.06 -12.57
N LEU A 277 0.92 16.15 -11.85
CA LEU A 277 0.82 16.17 -10.39
C LEU A 277 -0.62 16.31 -9.88
N ASP A 278 -0.78 15.87 -8.64
CA ASP A 278 -1.99 15.89 -7.82
C ASP A 278 -3.12 15.05 -8.44
N ASP A 279 -4.38 15.47 -8.25
CA ASP A 279 -5.53 14.79 -8.82
C ASP A 279 -5.47 14.80 -10.33
N GLY A 280 -5.47 13.61 -10.92
CA GLY A 280 -5.23 13.39 -12.34
C GLY A 280 -6.35 13.89 -13.25
N GLU A 281 -7.58 14.00 -12.75
CA GLU A 281 -8.77 14.34 -13.53
C GLU A 281 -8.59 15.67 -14.28
N ARG A 282 -8.16 16.72 -13.58
CA ARG A 282 -7.95 18.05 -14.19
C ARG A 282 -6.72 18.12 -15.12
N PRO A 283 -5.48 17.84 -14.67
CA PRO A 283 -4.27 17.99 -15.48
C PRO A 283 -4.32 17.07 -16.70
N PHE A 284 -4.77 15.82 -16.53
CA PHE A 284 -4.87 14.90 -17.66
C PHE A 284 -5.93 15.35 -18.67
N MET A 285 -7.09 15.85 -18.23
CA MET A 285 -8.08 16.42 -19.15
C MET A 285 -7.50 17.61 -19.93
N THR A 286 -6.71 18.49 -19.30
CA THR A 286 -6.05 19.59 -20.02
C THR A 286 -5.03 19.10 -21.05
N LEU A 287 -4.32 18.01 -20.76
CA LEU A 287 -3.42 17.36 -21.71
C LEU A 287 -4.18 16.77 -22.91
N LEU A 288 -5.29 16.07 -22.67
CA LEU A 288 -6.11 15.53 -23.75
C LEU A 288 -6.68 16.65 -24.64
N GLU A 289 -7.09 17.78 -24.06
CA GLU A 289 -7.50 18.97 -24.81
C GLU A 289 -6.35 19.59 -25.63
N PHE A 290 -5.12 19.57 -25.10
CA PHE A 290 -3.93 20.01 -25.82
C PHE A 290 -3.61 19.10 -27.00
N PHE A 291 -3.65 17.78 -26.83
CA PHE A 291 -3.47 16.81 -27.93
C PHE A 291 -4.55 16.93 -29.01
N ASP A 292 -5.77 17.33 -28.64
CA ASP A 292 -6.86 17.66 -29.57
C ASP A 292 -6.71 19.05 -30.24
N GLY A 293 -5.68 19.84 -29.89
CA GLY A 293 -5.48 21.20 -30.39
C GLY A 293 -6.48 22.24 -29.88
N LYS A 294 -7.22 21.92 -28.81
CA LYS A 294 -8.23 22.80 -28.19
C LYS A 294 -7.64 23.70 -27.10
N ARG A 295 -6.43 23.38 -26.63
CA ARG A 295 -5.71 24.06 -25.57
C ARG A 295 -4.25 24.26 -25.98
N LYS A 296 -3.60 25.31 -25.48
CA LYS A 296 -2.16 25.54 -25.68
C LYS A 296 -1.35 24.96 -24.52
N ILE A 297 -0.05 24.74 -24.76
CA ILE A 297 0.86 24.15 -23.77
C ILE A 297 1.02 25.02 -22.50
N ASP A 298 0.97 26.35 -22.64
CA ASP A 298 1.03 27.32 -21.54
C ASP A 298 -0.24 27.35 -20.68
N GLU A 299 -1.33 26.74 -21.16
CA GLU A 299 -2.61 26.64 -20.46
C GLU A 299 -2.79 25.31 -19.72
N LEU A 300 -1.80 24.41 -19.75
CA LEU A 300 -1.77 23.18 -18.97
C LEU A 300 -1.70 23.48 -17.48
N VAL A 301 -2.06 22.53 -16.62
CA VAL A 301 -2.01 22.72 -15.17
C VAL A 301 -1.28 21.55 -14.52
N ARG A 302 -0.40 21.83 -13.55
CA ARG A 302 0.33 20.83 -12.78
C ARG A 302 1.02 19.78 -13.65
N THR A 303 1.69 20.23 -14.70
CA THR A 303 2.26 19.33 -15.72
C THR A 303 3.72 19.68 -15.97
N TYR A 304 4.60 18.68 -15.86
CA TYR A 304 5.97 18.78 -16.36
C TYR A 304 6.09 18.30 -17.80
N PHE A 305 6.98 18.94 -18.55
CA PHE A 305 7.40 18.54 -19.89
C PHE A 305 8.79 19.10 -20.20
N LEU A 306 9.42 18.59 -21.26
CA LEU A 306 10.69 19.13 -21.74
C LEU A 306 10.46 20.37 -22.62
N SER A 307 11.14 21.47 -22.32
CA SER A 307 11.13 22.70 -23.12
C SER A 307 12.55 23.07 -23.54
N GLU A 308 12.70 23.93 -24.54
CA GLU A 308 14.00 24.49 -24.95
C GLU A 308 14.13 25.94 -24.49
N ASP A 309 15.33 26.33 -24.08
CA ASP A 309 15.67 27.72 -23.77
C ASP A 309 15.95 28.55 -25.04
N GLU A 310 16.30 29.84 -24.89
CA GLU A 310 16.62 30.72 -26.02
C GLU A 310 17.84 30.26 -26.85
N ASN A 311 18.69 29.38 -26.29
CA ASN A 311 19.88 28.83 -26.93
C ASN A 311 19.63 27.44 -27.54
N GLY A 312 18.43 26.86 -27.35
CA GLY A 312 18.08 25.51 -27.80
C GLY A 312 18.51 24.40 -26.83
N GLU A 313 18.90 24.73 -25.60
CA GLU A 313 19.21 23.73 -24.56
C GLU A 313 17.91 23.25 -23.90
N SER A 314 17.74 21.93 -23.80
CA SER A 314 16.55 21.34 -23.19
C SER A 314 16.58 21.43 -21.67
N TYR A 315 15.44 21.77 -21.07
CA TYR A 315 15.26 21.81 -19.62
C TYR A 315 13.86 21.32 -19.22
N VAL A 316 13.74 20.83 -17.99
CA VAL A 316 12.45 20.41 -17.43
C VAL A 316 11.63 21.66 -17.07
N HIS A 317 10.49 21.82 -17.73
CA HIS A 317 9.55 22.90 -17.48
C HIS A 317 8.36 22.38 -16.67
N TYR A 318 7.99 23.10 -15.61
CA TYR A 318 6.76 22.86 -14.85
C TYR A 318 5.76 23.96 -15.16
N ASN A 319 4.61 23.60 -15.72
CA ASN A 319 3.53 24.55 -15.97
C ASN A 319 2.46 24.46 -14.88
N GLU A 320 2.10 25.62 -14.35
CA GLU A 320 1.02 25.81 -13.39
C GLU A 320 0.02 26.84 -13.92
N ASN A 321 -1.27 26.60 -13.65
CA ASN A 321 -2.34 27.50 -14.05
C ASN A 321 -3.34 27.68 -12.91
N ALA A 322 -3.18 28.77 -12.17
CA ALA A 322 -3.97 29.09 -10.98
C ALA A 322 -5.45 29.43 -11.28
N GLU A 323 -5.81 29.65 -12.54
CA GLU A 323 -7.20 29.91 -12.95
C GLU A 323 -8.02 28.62 -13.10
N LEU A 324 -7.36 27.46 -13.14
CA LEU A 324 -8.02 26.16 -13.19
C LEU A 324 -8.14 25.56 -11.78
N HIS A 325 -9.35 25.11 -11.46
CA HIS A 325 -9.66 24.46 -10.20
C HIS A 325 -9.86 22.96 -10.40
N ASP A 326 -9.62 22.18 -9.35
CA ASP A 326 -9.88 20.75 -9.35
C ASP A 326 -11.33 20.37 -9.66
N ILE A 327 -11.53 19.12 -10.04
CA ILE A 327 -12.86 18.55 -10.24
C ILE A 327 -13.45 18.27 -8.84
N PRO A 328 -14.63 18.83 -8.50
CA PRO A 328 -15.28 18.52 -7.24
C PRO A 328 -15.56 17.03 -7.10
N GLN A 329 -15.51 16.50 -5.88
CA GLN A 329 -15.73 15.08 -5.61
C GLN A 329 -17.14 14.59 -5.99
N THR A 330 -18.10 15.51 -6.12
CA THR A 330 -19.43 15.23 -6.68
C THR A 330 -19.40 14.93 -8.18
N ASP A 331 -18.38 15.42 -8.90
CA ASP A 331 -18.33 15.50 -10.36
C ASP A 331 -17.25 14.58 -10.98
N VAL A 332 -16.46 13.87 -10.16
CA VAL A 332 -15.46 12.88 -10.61
C VAL A 332 -16.10 11.61 -11.21
N GLY A 333 -17.37 11.34 -10.88
CA GLY A 333 -18.10 10.16 -11.34
C GLY A 333 -17.84 8.90 -10.50
N THR A 334 -18.28 7.75 -11.02
CA THR A 334 -18.12 6.42 -10.40
C THR A 334 -16.92 5.72 -11.01
N PRO A 335 -16.03 5.09 -10.22
CA PRO A 335 -14.98 4.24 -10.76
C PRO A 335 -15.56 3.14 -11.65
N ILE A 336 -14.88 2.81 -12.74
CA ILE A 336 -15.25 1.74 -13.65
C ILE A 336 -14.13 0.70 -13.63
N TYR A 337 -14.46 -0.55 -13.34
CA TYR A 337 -13.52 -1.67 -13.31
C TYR A 337 -13.49 -2.50 -14.61
N ASP A 338 -14.40 -2.22 -15.55
CA ASP A 338 -14.39 -2.77 -16.90
C ASP A 338 -13.00 -2.67 -17.56
N GLY A 339 -12.54 -3.78 -18.14
CA GLY A 339 -11.21 -3.93 -18.73
C GLY A 339 -10.14 -4.50 -17.80
N LEU A 340 -10.38 -4.58 -16.49
CA LEU A 340 -9.45 -5.21 -15.54
C LEU A 340 -9.78 -6.70 -15.33
N PRO A 341 -8.77 -7.58 -15.15
CA PRO A 341 -8.96 -9.03 -15.01
C PRO A 341 -9.42 -9.41 -13.59
N LEU A 342 -10.62 -8.97 -13.23
CA LEU A 342 -11.20 -9.02 -11.88
C LEU A 342 -11.23 -10.41 -11.22
N THR A 343 -11.23 -11.49 -12.00
CA THR A 343 -11.21 -12.90 -11.54
C THR A 343 -9.81 -13.49 -11.41
N GLU A 344 -8.78 -12.74 -11.78
CA GLU A 344 -7.40 -13.22 -11.85
C GLU A 344 -6.54 -12.81 -10.65
N TYR A 345 -7.01 -11.86 -9.84
CA TYR A 345 -6.33 -11.46 -8.60
C TYR A 345 -6.34 -12.55 -7.53
N LEU A 346 -5.32 -12.54 -6.67
CA LEU A 346 -5.06 -13.60 -5.69
C LEU A 346 -5.63 -13.27 -4.31
N SER A 347 -6.26 -14.23 -3.67
CA SER A 347 -6.65 -14.16 -2.25
C SER A 347 -5.54 -14.70 -1.38
N LEU A 348 -4.64 -13.83 -0.94
CA LEU A 348 -3.45 -14.19 -0.19
C LEU A 348 -3.69 -14.10 1.32
N CYS A 349 -2.91 -14.82 2.10
CA CYS A 349 -2.97 -14.77 3.56
C CYS A 349 -1.55 -14.70 4.11
N GLU A 350 -1.17 -13.55 4.67
CA GLU A 350 0.22 -13.30 5.13
C GLU A 350 0.39 -13.56 6.61
N MET A 351 -0.63 -13.24 7.40
CA MET A 351 -0.64 -13.45 8.83
C MET A 351 -1.95 -14.08 9.26
N LEU A 352 -1.86 -14.92 10.29
CA LEU A 352 -3.01 -15.57 10.93
C LEU A 352 -3.73 -14.61 11.90
N ASN A 353 -3.92 -13.36 11.46
CA ASN A 353 -4.62 -12.33 12.20
C ASN A 353 -5.86 -11.88 11.41
N PRO A 354 -7.08 -11.90 12.00
CA PRO A 354 -8.31 -11.52 11.30
C PRO A 354 -8.28 -10.15 10.64
N MET A 355 -7.58 -9.18 11.25
CA MET A 355 -7.44 -7.84 10.70
C MET A 355 -6.55 -7.83 9.44
N HIS A 356 -5.46 -8.60 9.43
CA HIS A 356 -4.55 -8.66 8.27
C HIS A 356 -5.18 -9.33 7.04
N ARG A 357 -6.17 -10.20 7.25
CA ARG A 357 -6.93 -10.80 6.16
C ARG A 357 -7.67 -9.75 5.34
N ILE A 358 -8.16 -8.69 5.97
CA ILE A 358 -8.91 -7.65 5.28
C ILE A 358 -8.05 -6.97 4.19
N TRP A 359 -6.74 -6.94 4.33
CA TRP A 359 -5.86 -6.34 3.32
C TRP A 359 -5.41 -7.28 2.20
N SER A 360 -5.43 -8.60 2.43
CA SER A 360 -4.78 -9.58 1.55
C SER A 360 -5.73 -10.65 1.00
N ASP A 361 -6.83 -10.94 1.71
CA ASP A 361 -7.79 -11.99 1.38
C ASP A 361 -8.86 -11.47 0.42
N GLY A 362 -8.49 -11.39 -0.85
CA GLY A 362 -9.38 -11.05 -1.95
C GLY A 362 -9.41 -9.56 -2.29
N ARG A 363 -10.39 -9.20 -3.12
CA ARG A 363 -10.55 -7.87 -3.71
C ARG A 363 -11.62 -7.05 -2.99
N TRP A 364 -11.40 -5.74 -2.92
CA TRP A 364 -12.38 -4.76 -2.45
C TRP A 364 -12.68 -3.75 -3.56
N ASN A 365 -13.94 -3.36 -3.70
CA ASN A 365 -14.29 -2.18 -4.49
C ASN A 365 -13.78 -0.94 -3.74
N LYS A 366 -12.92 -0.15 -4.37
CA LYS A 366 -12.30 1.03 -3.75
C LYS A 366 -13.15 2.25 -4.04
N LEU A 367 -13.54 2.97 -2.98
CA LEU A 367 -14.33 4.18 -3.09
C LEU A 367 -13.84 5.23 -2.08
N THR A 368 -13.96 6.52 -2.37
CA THR A 368 -13.53 7.61 -1.49
C THR A 368 -14.75 8.37 -1.01
N ILE A 369 -14.93 8.47 0.31
CA ILE A 369 -16.03 9.21 0.93
C ILE A 369 -15.79 10.71 0.81
N ALA A 370 -14.57 11.14 1.12
CA ALA A 370 -14.08 12.49 0.96
C ALA A 370 -12.62 12.50 0.50
N HIS A 371 -12.33 13.37 -0.46
CA HIS A 371 -10.97 13.75 -0.81
C HIS A 371 -10.38 14.62 0.32
N GLY A 372 -9.07 14.51 0.57
CA GLY A 372 -8.39 15.29 1.60
C GLY A 372 -8.60 14.79 3.03
N CYS A 373 -7.88 15.41 3.97
CA CYS A 373 -8.03 15.13 5.40
C CYS A 373 -8.70 16.30 6.12
N TYR A 374 -9.88 16.06 6.72
CA TYR A 374 -10.59 17.10 7.49
C TYR A 374 -9.83 17.62 8.73
N TRP A 375 -8.78 16.91 9.18
CA TRP A 375 -7.96 17.32 10.33
C TRP A 375 -6.83 18.27 9.94
N ARG A 376 -6.10 17.97 8.86
CA ARG A 376 -5.00 18.77 8.25
C ARG A 376 -4.07 19.50 9.24
N LYS A 377 -3.71 18.86 10.35
CA LYS A 377 -2.94 19.48 11.44
C LYS A 377 -1.78 18.65 11.97
N CYS A 378 -1.69 17.37 11.58
CA CYS A 378 -0.60 16.50 12.01
C CYS A 378 0.75 17.08 11.55
N SER A 379 1.72 17.15 12.45
CA SER A 379 3.04 17.73 12.13
C SER A 379 3.90 16.85 11.22
N PHE A 380 3.54 15.58 11.06
CA PHE A 380 4.27 14.57 10.30
C PHE A 380 3.61 14.20 8.97
N CYS A 381 2.36 14.63 8.73
CA CYS A 381 1.70 14.38 7.45
C CYS A 381 2.07 15.47 6.44
N ASP A 382 1.97 15.16 5.15
CA ASP A 382 2.20 16.09 4.04
C ASP A 382 1.05 17.09 3.87
N VAL A 383 0.74 17.86 4.92
CA VAL A 383 -0.43 18.76 4.97
C VAL A 383 -0.39 19.93 3.98
N THR A 384 0.72 20.07 3.26
CA THR A 384 0.92 21.04 2.17
C THR A 384 0.60 20.46 0.79
N LEU A 385 0.50 19.14 0.66
CA LEU A 385 0.16 18.48 -0.59
C LEU A 385 -1.35 18.39 -0.76
N ASP A 386 -1.82 18.45 -2.01
CA ASP A 386 -3.24 18.61 -2.34
C ASP A 386 -4.11 17.46 -1.81
N TYR A 387 -3.59 16.22 -1.89
CA TYR A 387 -4.27 15.01 -1.44
C TYR A 387 -4.60 15.01 0.07
N ILE A 388 -3.93 15.84 0.88
CA ILE A 388 -4.24 16.07 2.30
C ILE A 388 -4.94 17.41 2.52
N ASP A 389 -4.47 18.47 1.86
CA ASP A 389 -4.94 19.83 2.05
C ASP A 389 -6.43 19.98 1.67
N ARG A 390 -6.78 19.53 0.46
CA ARG A 390 -8.05 19.86 -0.17
C ARG A 390 -9.17 18.94 0.30
N TYR A 391 -9.86 19.33 1.36
CA TYR A 391 -11.01 18.57 1.85
C TYR A 391 -12.27 18.81 1.01
N ASP A 392 -12.80 17.73 0.39
CA ASP A 392 -14.04 17.76 -0.39
C ASP A 392 -14.81 16.42 -0.28
N ALA A 393 -16.13 16.46 -0.05
CA ALA A 393 -16.94 15.27 0.22
C ALA A 393 -18.10 15.12 -0.78
N ALA A 394 -18.30 13.91 -1.32
CA ALA A 394 -19.36 13.64 -2.31
C ALA A 394 -20.79 13.77 -1.74
N GLY A 395 -20.98 13.39 -0.47
CA GLY A 395 -22.30 13.28 0.15
C GLY A 395 -22.92 11.88 0.06
N ALA A 396 -23.78 11.55 1.02
CA ALA A 396 -24.24 10.18 1.25
C ALA A 396 -25.09 9.61 0.11
N ASP A 397 -25.96 10.41 -0.52
CA ASP A 397 -26.77 9.93 -1.64
C ASP A 397 -25.91 9.51 -2.84
N ILE A 398 -24.99 10.39 -3.26
CA ILE A 398 -24.04 10.11 -4.34
C ILE A 398 -23.20 8.87 -4.02
N LEU A 399 -22.72 8.74 -2.78
CA LEU A 399 -21.92 7.57 -2.40
C LEU A 399 -22.72 6.27 -2.47
N VAL A 400 -24.00 6.26 -2.06
CA VAL A 400 -24.82 5.04 -2.16
C VAL A 400 -25.17 4.73 -3.62
N ASP A 401 -25.41 5.74 -4.47
CA ASP A 401 -25.60 5.53 -5.91
C ASP A 401 -24.34 4.88 -6.54
N ARG A 402 -23.14 5.42 -6.23
CA ARG A 402 -21.86 4.84 -6.67
C ARG A 402 -21.65 3.40 -6.17
N ILE A 403 -22.05 3.12 -4.93
CA ILE A 403 -21.97 1.77 -4.36
C ILE A 403 -22.86 0.79 -5.12
N GLU A 404 -24.10 1.16 -5.44
CA GLU A 404 -25.01 0.31 -6.20
C GLU A 404 -24.52 0.07 -7.62
N GLU A 405 -24.02 1.11 -8.31
CA GLU A 405 -23.41 1.00 -9.65
C GLU A 405 -22.21 0.05 -9.63
N LEU A 406 -21.33 0.15 -8.63
CA LEU A 406 -20.18 -0.75 -8.48
C LEU A 406 -20.60 -2.18 -8.16
N ILE A 407 -21.66 -2.40 -7.38
CA ILE A 407 -22.21 -3.74 -7.14
C ILE A 407 -22.77 -4.32 -8.43
N GLU A 408 -23.48 -3.53 -9.23
CA GLU A 408 -24.04 -3.97 -10.52
C GLU A 408 -22.94 -4.33 -11.52
N GLU A 409 -21.89 -3.52 -11.62
CA GLU A 409 -20.75 -3.76 -12.51
C GLU A 409 -19.95 -4.99 -12.07
N THR A 410 -19.59 -5.06 -10.79
CA THR A 410 -18.57 -6.00 -10.31
C THR A 410 -19.13 -7.29 -9.71
N GLY A 411 -20.42 -7.30 -9.36
CA GLY A 411 -21.06 -8.38 -8.60
C GLY A 411 -20.58 -8.51 -7.15
N GLN A 412 -19.78 -7.58 -6.64
CA GLN A 412 -19.18 -7.64 -5.30
C GLN A 412 -19.77 -6.58 -4.37
N THR A 413 -20.00 -6.96 -3.11
CA THR A 413 -20.56 -6.10 -2.05
C THR A 413 -19.53 -5.66 -1.01
N GLY A 414 -18.25 -5.97 -1.23
CA GLY A 414 -17.15 -5.57 -0.35
C GLY A 414 -16.55 -4.23 -0.77
N PHE A 415 -16.44 -3.28 0.16
CA PHE A 415 -15.86 -1.96 -0.08
C PHE A 415 -14.67 -1.65 0.83
N HIS A 416 -13.64 -1.03 0.25
CA HIS A 416 -12.57 -0.38 0.99
C HIS A 416 -12.68 1.12 0.75
N PHE A 417 -12.96 1.88 1.82
CA PHE A 417 -12.94 3.33 1.77
C PHE A 417 -11.52 3.87 1.93
N VAL A 418 -10.98 4.42 0.84
CA VAL A 418 -9.56 4.80 0.70
C VAL A 418 -9.27 6.25 1.13
N ASP A 419 -10.12 6.84 1.96
CA ASP A 419 -9.92 8.16 2.53
C ASP A 419 -8.64 8.24 3.38
N GLU A 420 -7.98 9.41 3.35
CA GLU A 420 -6.86 9.75 4.25
C GLU A 420 -7.29 9.71 5.73
N ALA A 421 -8.49 10.22 6.00
CA ALA A 421 -9.20 10.02 7.26
C ALA A 421 -10.69 10.24 7.02
N ALA A 422 -11.45 9.16 6.96
CA ALA A 422 -12.89 9.21 6.66
C ALA A 422 -13.62 10.08 7.71
N PRO A 423 -14.33 11.14 7.28
CA PRO A 423 -14.90 12.12 8.20
C PRO A 423 -16.10 11.52 8.95
N PRO A 424 -16.14 11.54 10.30
CA PRO A 424 -17.18 10.86 11.08
C PRO A 424 -18.61 11.26 10.69
N LYS A 425 -18.83 12.54 10.39
CA LYS A 425 -20.14 13.05 9.97
C LYS A 425 -20.61 12.41 8.65
N ALA A 426 -19.72 12.24 7.67
CA ALA A 426 -20.07 11.62 6.40
C ALA A 426 -20.26 10.12 6.57
N LEU A 427 -19.42 9.45 7.37
CA LEU A 427 -19.57 8.03 7.71
C LEU A 427 -20.94 7.74 8.34
N PHE A 428 -21.37 8.52 9.33
CA PHE A 428 -22.70 8.32 9.94
C PHE A 428 -23.85 8.61 8.97
N ALA A 429 -23.67 9.55 8.04
CA ALA A 429 -24.67 9.84 7.02
C ALA A 429 -24.77 8.69 6.01
N LEU A 430 -23.62 8.18 5.54
CA LEU A 430 -23.53 7.02 4.67
C LEU A 430 -24.15 5.78 5.32
N ALA A 431 -23.77 5.49 6.58
CA ALA A 431 -24.29 4.35 7.33
C ALA A 431 -25.82 4.35 7.43
N ARG A 432 -26.41 5.50 7.80
CA ARG A 432 -27.88 5.65 7.82
C ARG A 432 -28.48 5.46 6.44
N ARG A 433 -27.85 6.03 5.41
CA ARG A 433 -28.38 5.98 4.05
C ARG A 433 -28.39 4.57 3.47
N LEU A 434 -27.34 3.78 3.74
CA LEU A 434 -27.27 2.36 3.40
C LEU A 434 -28.42 1.58 4.05
N ILE A 435 -28.64 1.79 5.37
CA ILE A 435 -29.72 1.13 6.12
C ILE A 435 -31.10 1.54 5.59
N GLU A 436 -31.33 2.84 5.37
CA GLU A 436 -32.60 3.37 4.86
C GLU A 436 -32.95 2.84 3.47
N ARG A 437 -31.95 2.67 2.61
CA ARG A 437 -32.12 2.12 1.25
C ARG A 437 -32.12 0.59 1.21
N GLY A 438 -31.74 -0.08 2.30
CA GLY A 438 -31.59 -1.53 2.33
C GLY A 438 -30.43 -2.05 1.49
N VAL A 439 -29.39 -1.23 1.29
CA VAL A 439 -28.18 -1.60 0.55
C VAL A 439 -27.23 -2.34 1.50
N VAL A 440 -26.98 -3.61 1.22
CA VAL A 440 -26.19 -4.50 2.07
C VAL A 440 -24.77 -4.60 1.53
N ILE A 441 -23.80 -4.09 2.28
CA ILE A 441 -22.37 -4.17 1.97
C ILE A 441 -21.57 -4.60 3.19
N SER A 442 -20.32 -4.99 2.96
CA SER A 442 -19.31 -5.07 4.01
C SER A 442 -18.20 -4.07 3.68
N TRP A 443 -17.75 -3.30 4.67
CA TRP A 443 -16.76 -2.27 4.41
C TRP A 443 -15.77 -2.05 5.54
N TRP A 444 -14.63 -1.50 5.16
CA TRP A 444 -13.60 -1.01 6.08
C TRP A 444 -12.95 0.26 5.54
N GLY A 445 -12.25 1.00 6.39
CA GLY A 445 -11.53 2.19 5.96
C GLY A 445 -10.73 2.86 7.08
N ASN A 446 -10.00 3.91 6.71
CA ASN A 446 -9.13 4.66 7.62
C ASN A 446 -9.90 5.76 8.36
N ILE A 447 -9.72 5.85 9.68
CA ILE A 447 -10.32 6.86 10.54
C ILE A 447 -9.29 7.47 11.49
N ARG A 448 -9.66 8.59 12.10
CA ARG A 448 -8.99 9.12 13.28
C ARG A 448 -9.76 8.73 14.53
N PHE A 449 -9.11 8.13 15.54
CA PHE A 449 -9.77 7.70 16.79
C PHE A 449 -10.18 8.89 17.69
N GLU A 450 -11.32 9.48 17.37
CA GLU A 450 -11.83 10.67 18.06
C GLU A 450 -13.09 10.43 18.89
N LYS A 451 -13.33 11.32 19.86
CA LYS A 451 -14.45 11.21 20.82
C LYS A 451 -15.85 11.15 20.21
N THR A 452 -16.00 11.46 18.91
CA THR A 452 -17.31 11.39 18.25
C THR A 452 -17.76 9.96 18.01
N PHE A 453 -16.86 8.97 18.08
CA PHE A 453 -17.19 7.55 18.03
C PHE A 453 -17.63 7.05 19.43
N THR A 454 -18.91 7.21 19.73
CA THR A 454 -19.55 6.63 20.93
C THR A 454 -19.96 5.19 20.67
N PRO A 455 -20.21 4.35 21.70
CA PRO A 455 -20.67 2.97 21.51
C PRO A 455 -21.87 2.84 20.57
N GLU A 456 -22.87 3.71 20.68
CA GLU A 456 -24.07 3.70 19.83
C GLU A 456 -23.73 4.03 18.37
N ARG A 457 -22.74 4.87 18.14
CA ARG A 457 -22.28 5.23 16.80
C ARG A 457 -21.42 4.14 16.19
N CYS A 458 -20.58 3.48 16.98
CA CYS A 458 -19.86 2.28 16.55
C CYS A 458 -20.85 1.17 16.17
N GLN A 459 -21.91 0.97 16.95
CA GLN A 459 -22.98 0.02 16.61
C GLN A 459 -23.69 0.40 15.30
N LEU A 460 -24.01 1.68 15.08
CA LEU A 460 -24.59 2.14 13.81
C LEU A 460 -23.70 1.79 12.60
N LEU A 461 -22.38 1.96 12.74
CA LEU A 461 -21.44 1.60 11.67
C LEU A 461 -21.42 0.08 11.45
N ALA A 462 -21.44 -0.73 12.51
CA ALA A 462 -21.51 -2.18 12.41
C ALA A 462 -22.81 -2.63 11.71
N ASP A 463 -23.95 -2.04 12.09
CA ASP A 463 -25.26 -2.33 11.49
C ASP A 463 -25.31 -1.96 10.00
N SER A 464 -24.52 -0.96 9.56
CA SER A 464 -24.39 -0.59 8.16
C SER A 464 -23.30 -1.36 7.41
N GLY A 465 -22.73 -2.42 8.01
CA GLY A 465 -21.75 -3.30 7.37
C GLY A 465 -20.28 -2.97 7.63
N CYS A 466 -19.95 -2.09 8.57
CA CYS A 466 -18.56 -1.87 8.96
C CYS A 466 -18.02 -3.13 9.63
N ILE A 467 -16.96 -3.72 9.07
CA ILE A 467 -16.31 -4.91 9.64
C ILE A 467 -14.95 -4.59 10.24
N ALA A 468 -14.33 -3.49 9.81
CA ALA A 468 -13.05 -3.05 10.34
C ALA A 468 -12.77 -1.57 10.16
N VAL A 469 -11.90 -1.05 11.02
CA VAL A 469 -11.34 0.29 10.91
C VAL A 469 -9.85 0.28 11.22
N SER A 470 -9.09 1.07 10.49
CA SER A 470 -7.68 1.38 10.76
C SER A 470 -7.57 2.83 11.20
N GLY A 471 -6.67 3.12 12.14
CA GLY A 471 -6.47 4.49 12.58
C GLY A 471 -5.17 4.70 13.35
N GLY A 472 -4.67 5.93 13.33
CA GLY A 472 -3.44 6.29 14.02
C GLY A 472 -3.64 6.56 15.52
N LEU A 473 -3.03 5.73 16.36
CA LEU A 473 -2.68 6.11 17.75
C LEU A 473 -1.35 6.88 17.77
N GLU A 474 -0.47 6.63 16.79
CA GLU A 474 0.88 7.21 16.66
C GLU A 474 1.76 6.87 17.86
N VAL A 475 1.96 7.79 18.81
CA VAL A 475 2.71 7.51 20.03
C VAL A 475 1.74 7.42 21.18
N ALA A 476 1.76 6.32 21.93
CA ALA A 476 1.12 6.26 23.23
C ALA A 476 1.92 7.11 24.25
N SER A 477 2.00 8.43 24.05
CA SER A 477 2.58 9.44 24.95
C SER A 477 1.86 10.76 24.73
N ASP A 478 1.15 11.26 25.75
CA ASP A 478 0.39 12.51 25.65
C ASP A 478 1.26 13.73 25.31
N ARG A 479 2.55 13.73 25.68
CA ARG A 479 3.48 14.80 25.32
C ARG A 479 3.73 14.79 23.81
N LEU A 480 4.03 13.63 23.25
CA LEU A 480 4.33 13.47 21.83
C LEU A 480 3.07 13.66 20.98
N LEU A 481 1.90 13.19 21.42
CA LEU A 481 0.62 13.46 20.75
C LEU A 481 0.28 14.96 20.64
N LYS A 482 0.67 15.76 21.66
CA LYS A 482 0.54 17.22 21.61
C LYS A 482 1.52 17.84 20.63
N LEU A 483 2.77 17.40 20.62
CA LEU A 483 3.79 17.87 19.68
C LEU A 483 3.38 17.54 18.23
N MET A 484 2.83 16.34 18.01
CA MET A 484 2.25 15.88 16.74
C MET A 484 0.99 16.64 16.32
N LYS A 485 0.38 17.43 17.22
CA LYS A 485 -0.93 18.07 17.02
C LYS A 485 -2.02 17.07 16.60
N LYS A 486 -1.95 15.82 17.10
CA LYS A 486 -2.92 14.76 16.76
C LYS A 486 -4.31 15.03 17.35
N GLY A 487 -4.37 15.73 18.49
CA GLY A 487 -5.63 16.17 19.13
C GLY A 487 -6.44 15.05 19.81
N VAL A 488 -5.76 14.00 20.28
CA VAL A 488 -6.33 12.86 21.02
C VAL A 488 -5.48 12.57 22.26
N SER A 489 -6.04 11.87 23.25
CA SER A 489 -5.29 11.31 24.40
C SER A 489 -5.33 9.79 24.37
N VAL A 490 -4.39 9.15 25.08
CA VAL A 490 -4.30 7.69 25.17
C VAL A 490 -5.60 7.08 25.71
N GLU A 491 -6.19 7.65 26.77
CA GLU A 491 -7.44 7.13 27.35
C GLU A 491 -8.63 7.31 26.40
N GLN A 492 -8.66 8.40 25.62
CA GLN A 492 -9.69 8.60 24.61
C GLN A 492 -9.61 7.52 23.54
N VAL A 493 -8.41 7.26 23.03
CA VAL A 493 -8.21 6.24 21.99
C VAL A 493 -8.61 4.86 22.54
N ALA A 494 -8.19 4.50 23.75
CA ALA A 494 -8.60 3.24 24.39
C ALA A 494 -10.13 3.07 24.43
N ARG A 495 -10.87 4.12 24.81
CA ARG A 495 -12.34 4.06 24.85
C ARG A 495 -12.96 3.90 23.46
N VAL A 496 -12.45 4.61 22.47
CA VAL A 496 -12.97 4.57 21.09
C VAL A 496 -12.71 3.21 20.46
N THR A 497 -11.48 2.71 20.55
CA THR A 497 -11.11 1.41 19.98
C THR A 497 -11.83 0.27 20.68
N LYS A 498 -12.02 0.34 22.00
CA LYS A 498 -12.86 -0.60 22.74
C LYS A 498 -14.32 -0.58 22.26
N ALA A 499 -14.89 0.60 22.01
CA ALA A 499 -16.27 0.73 21.51
C ALA A 499 -16.44 0.12 20.10
N PHE A 500 -15.44 0.22 19.22
CA PHE A 500 -15.43 -0.48 17.95
C PHE A 500 -15.35 -2.00 18.13
N SER A 501 -14.39 -2.48 18.93
CA SER A 501 -14.22 -3.90 19.21
C SER A 501 -15.48 -4.53 19.85
N ASP A 502 -16.13 -3.83 20.76
CA ASP A 502 -17.40 -4.28 21.39
C ASP A 502 -18.58 -4.32 20.41
N ALA A 503 -18.57 -3.49 19.37
CA ALA A 503 -19.53 -3.55 18.28
C ALA A 503 -19.23 -4.67 17.27
N GLY A 504 -18.15 -5.45 17.47
CA GLY A 504 -17.71 -6.50 16.56
C GLY A 504 -16.89 -6.01 15.37
N ILE A 505 -16.45 -4.74 15.39
CA ILE A 505 -15.62 -4.15 14.34
C ILE A 505 -14.16 -4.38 14.68
N LEU A 506 -13.40 -4.99 13.75
CA LEU A 506 -11.96 -5.17 13.92
C LEU A 506 -11.23 -3.83 13.88
N VAL A 507 -10.22 -3.68 14.74
CA VAL A 507 -9.45 -2.45 14.85
C VAL A 507 -7.98 -2.72 14.58
N HIS A 508 -7.42 -1.96 13.65
CA HIS A 508 -5.98 -1.81 13.48
C HIS A 508 -5.50 -0.45 13.99
N SER A 509 -4.40 -0.44 14.75
CA SER A 509 -3.77 0.78 15.23
C SER A 509 -2.42 1.02 14.56
N TYR A 510 -2.27 2.13 13.84
CA TYR A 510 -0.95 2.61 13.42
C TYR A 510 -0.24 3.25 14.60
N LEU A 511 1.01 2.83 14.81
CA LEU A 511 1.88 3.26 15.90
C LEU A 511 3.20 3.76 15.30
N MET A 512 3.74 4.83 15.86
CA MET A 512 4.96 5.49 15.39
C MET A 512 5.97 5.51 16.53
N TYR A 513 7.23 5.17 16.22
CA TYR A 513 8.34 5.36 17.15
C TYR A 513 9.48 6.10 16.46
N GLY A 514 10.32 6.73 17.26
CA GLY A 514 11.39 7.57 16.74
C GLY A 514 11.01 9.00 16.41
N PHE A 515 9.86 9.47 16.88
CA PHE A 515 9.45 10.85 16.64
C PHE A 515 10.41 11.83 17.32
N PRO A 516 10.62 13.04 16.80
CA PRO A 516 11.55 14.01 17.37
C PRO A 516 11.36 14.24 18.86
N THR A 517 12.48 14.21 19.58
CA THR A 517 12.60 14.29 21.04
C THR A 517 12.05 13.08 21.81
N GLN A 518 11.71 11.97 21.14
CA GLN A 518 11.22 10.78 21.84
C GLN A 518 12.33 10.12 22.64
N THR A 519 12.06 9.90 23.92
CA THR A 519 13.01 9.25 24.83
C THR A 519 12.82 7.73 24.85
N GLU A 520 13.85 7.01 25.28
CA GLU A 520 13.74 5.58 25.60
C GLU A 520 12.57 5.31 26.56
N GLN A 521 12.41 6.14 27.61
CA GLN A 521 11.35 5.96 28.60
C GLN A 521 9.95 6.03 27.97
N GLU A 522 9.72 6.99 27.08
CA GLU A 522 8.43 7.11 26.37
C GLU A 522 8.18 5.94 25.43
N THR A 523 9.22 5.36 24.86
CA THR A 523 9.09 4.18 24.01
C THR A 523 8.68 2.95 24.82
N ILE A 524 9.31 2.74 25.98
CA ILE A 524 8.94 1.65 26.90
C ILE A 524 7.53 1.86 27.48
N ASP A 525 7.20 3.08 27.88
CA ASP A 525 5.86 3.40 28.40
C ASP A 525 4.78 3.23 27.33
N ALA A 526 5.08 3.60 26.07
CA ALA A 526 4.18 3.38 24.95
C ALA A 526 3.92 1.89 24.69
N LEU A 527 4.97 1.06 24.77
CA LEU A 527 4.82 -0.39 24.64
C LEU A 527 3.95 -0.98 25.75
N GLU A 528 4.13 -0.55 27.01
CA GLU A 528 3.29 -1.00 28.13
C GLU A 528 1.83 -0.58 27.96
N MET A 529 1.56 0.63 27.46
CA MET A 529 0.20 1.07 27.15
C MET A 529 -0.44 0.25 26.03
N VAL A 530 0.31 -0.04 24.96
CA VAL A 530 -0.14 -0.93 23.87
C VAL A 530 -0.43 -2.34 24.40
N ARG A 531 0.44 -2.88 25.25
CA ARG A 531 0.23 -4.17 25.92
C ARG A 531 -1.08 -4.18 26.72
N GLN A 532 -1.33 -3.14 27.52
CA GLN A 532 -2.57 -3.02 28.30
C GLN A 532 -3.81 -2.89 27.39
N MET A 533 -3.75 -2.12 26.31
CA MET A 533 -4.86 -1.98 25.36
C MET A 533 -5.20 -3.30 24.67
N MET A 534 -4.19 -4.04 24.19
CA MET A 534 -4.40 -5.34 23.56
C MET A 534 -4.92 -6.37 24.57
N ALA A 535 -4.41 -6.38 25.81
CA ALA A 535 -4.90 -7.24 26.88
C ALA A 535 -6.33 -6.88 27.35
N GLN A 536 -6.84 -5.70 27.00
CA GLN A 536 -8.24 -5.29 27.20
C GLN A 536 -9.06 -5.39 25.92
N GLU A 537 -8.53 -6.02 24.87
CA GLU A 537 -9.20 -6.23 23.59
C GLU A 537 -9.66 -4.92 22.93
N CYS A 538 -8.90 -3.84 23.11
CA CYS A 538 -9.18 -2.56 22.46
C CYS A 538 -8.98 -2.65 20.94
N PHE A 539 -7.98 -3.41 20.47
CA PHE A 539 -7.71 -3.63 19.06
C PHE A 539 -7.02 -4.99 18.82
N GLN A 540 -7.19 -5.54 17.63
CA GLN A 540 -6.75 -6.90 17.27
C GLN A 540 -5.41 -6.89 16.52
N SER A 541 -5.02 -5.75 15.95
CA SER A 541 -3.75 -5.59 15.26
C SER A 541 -3.21 -4.18 15.48
N ALA A 542 -1.89 -4.05 15.45
CA ALA A 542 -1.21 -2.77 15.37
C ALA A 542 0.10 -2.92 14.61
N PHE A 543 0.67 -1.81 14.16
CA PHE A 543 1.96 -1.82 13.48
C PHE A 543 2.82 -0.62 13.90
N TRP A 544 4.07 -0.89 14.29
CA TRP A 544 5.07 0.14 14.59
C TRP A 544 5.83 0.51 13.32
N HIS A 545 5.70 1.75 12.88
CA HIS A 545 6.56 2.32 11.85
C HIS A 545 7.60 3.26 12.49
N ARG A 546 8.82 3.22 11.95
CA ARG A 546 9.86 4.21 12.27
C ARG A 546 9.43 5.53 11.65
N PHE A 547 9.45 6.60 12.44
CA PHE A 547 9.21 7.93 11.92
C PHE A 547 10.30 8.31 10.92
N ALA A 548 9.87 8.77 9.74
CA ALA A 548 10.68 9.48 8.75
C ALA A 548 10.12 10.90 8.60
N ALA A 549 11.00 11.89 8.45
CA ALA A 549 10.58 13.26 8.19
C ALA A 549 10.45 13.44 6.68
N THR A 550 9.29 13.91 6.22
CA THR A 550 9.07 14.18 4.79
C THR A 550 9.29 15.66 4.47
N ALA A 551 9.73 15.97 3.25
CA ALA A 551 10.00 17.33 2.77
C ALA A 551 8.75 18.24 2.81
N HIS A 552 7.55 17.63 2.75
CA HIS A 552 6.27 18.34 2.65
C HIS A 552 5.55 18.47 4.00
N SER A 553 6.00 17.76 5.03
CA SER A 553 5.41 17.85 6.36
C SER A 553 5.80 19.12 7.11
N PRO A 554 4.99 19.60 8.07
CA PRO A 554 5.36 20.74 8.92
C PRO A 554 6.71 20.58 9.62
N ILE A 555 7.10 19.34 9.94
CA ILE A 555 8.37 19.02 10.56
C ILE A 555 9.55 19.04 9.58
N GLY A 556 9.34 18.66 8.31
CA GLY A 556 10.35 18.85 7.26
C GLY A 556 10.51 20.30 6.82
N ILE A 557 9.47 21.13 6.99
CA ILE A 557 9.51 22.56 6.64
C ILE A 557 10.12 23.41 7.76
N ASN A 558 9.76 23.14 9.02
CA ASN A 558 10.24 23.91 10.19
C ASN A 558 10.83 22.97 11.27
N PRO A 559 11.94 22.25 10.98
CA PRO A 559 12.51 21.22 11.86
C PRO A 559 12.93 21.76 13.23
N GLU A 560 13.36 23.02 13.31
CA GLU A 560 13.77 23.69 14.54
C GLU A 560 12.64 23.83 15.58
N GLU A 561 11.37 23.91 15.14
CA GLU A 561 10.21 23.92 16.05
C GLU A 561 10.06 22.59 16.81
N TYR A 562 10.63 21.51 16.26
CA TYR A 562 10.56 20.15 16.78
C TYR A 562 11.88 19.68 17.39
N GLY A 563 12.90 20.54 17.45
CA GLY A 563 14.17 20.28 18.11
C GLY A 563 15.10 19.33 17.35
N ILE A 564 14.93 19.21 16.03
CA ILE A 564 15.79 18.42 15.15
C ILE A 564 16.49 19.30 14.12
N THR A 565 17.55 18.77 13.51
CA THR A 565 18.24 19.38 12.38
C THR A 565 18.17 18.41 11.21
N LEU A 566 17.68 18.86 10.06
CA LEU A 566 17.68 18.05 8.84
C LEU A 566 19.12 17.94 8.29
N ALA A 567 19.44 16.80 7.69
CA ALA A 567 20.69 16.61 6.98
C ALA A 567 20.79 17.58 5.79
N GLU A 568 22.02 17.94 5.39
CA GLU A 568 22.24 18.69 4.16
C GLU A 568 21.75 17.87 2.97
N ARG A 569 20.97 18.52 2.11
CA ARG A 569 20.40 17.88 0.93
C ARG A 569 21.43 17.92 -0.19
N PRO A 570 21.68 16.80 -0.90
CA PRO A 570 22.47 16.83 -2.12
C PRO A 570 21.79 17.69 -3.19
N ASP A 571 22.46 17.95 -4.32
CA ASP A 571 21.77 18.59 -5.46
C ASP A 571 20.74 17.60 -6.01
N ILE A 572 19.45 17.92 -5.82
CA ILE A 572 18.33 17.04 -6.14
C ILE A 572 17.90 17.32 -7.57
N LEU A 573 18.03 16.28 -8.40
CA LEU A 573 17.65 16.34 -9.81
C LEU A 573 16.43 15.46 -10.11
N PHE A 574 16.19 14.41 -9.33
CA PHE A 574 15.14 13.42 -9.61
C PHE A 574 14.03 13.38 -8.55
N ALA A 575 14.25 12.68 -7.44
CA ALA A 575 13.24 12.42 -6.41
C ALA A 575 13.62 12.97 -5.03
N GLU A 576 12.65 13.54 -4.31
CA GLU A 576 12.79 14.06 -2.96
C GLU A 576 11.50 13.88 -2.16
N ASN A 577 11.56 13.11 -1.08
CA ASN A 577 10.49 13.08 -0.09
C ASN A 577 11.03 12.87 1.31
N ASP A 578 11.62 11.71 1.60
CA ASP A 578 12.20 11.43 2.91
C ASP A 578 13.49 12.22 3.13
N VAL A 579 13.60 12.83 4.31
CA VAL A 579 14.72 13.67 4.72
C VAL A 579 15.31 13.14 6.02
N ASP A 580 16.58 12.75 5.96
CA ASP A 580 17.34 12.36 7.14
C ASP A 580 17.46 13.53 8.13
N PHE A 581 17.46 13.21 9.42
CA PHE A 581 17.56 14.22 10.47
C PHE A 581 18.40 13.73 11.66
N THR A 582 18.96 14.69 12.38
CA THR A 582 19.68 14.45 13.64
C THR A 582 18.78 14.87 14.82
N ASP A 583 18.58 13.94 15.75
CA ASP A 583 17.91 14.19 17.03
C ASP A 583 18.93 14.29 18.18
N PRO A 584 19.00 15.42 18.90
CA PRO A 584 19.96 15.61 20.00
C PRO A 584 19.71 14.72 21.22
N THR A 585 18.57 14.03 21.30
CA THR A 585 18.21 13.13 22.41
C THR A 585 19.12 11.91 22.47
N GLY A 586 19.68 11.47 21.33
CA GLY A 586 20.62 10.35 21.25
C GLY A 586 20.04 8.98 21.63
N THR A 587 18.71 8.81 21.53
CA THR A 587 18.04 7.54 21.78
C THR A 587 18.33 6.55 20.65
N ASP A 588 18.77 5.33 20.99
CA ASP A 588 18.98 4.22 20.04
C ASP A 588 17.61 3.63 19.62
N HIS A 589 16.94 4.32 18.69
CA HIS A 589 15.61 3.94 18.24
C HIS A 589 15.61 2.64 17.41
N ASP A 590 16.71 2.30 16.74
CA ASP A 590 16.79 1.09 15.92
C ASP A 590 16.72 -0.15 16.82
N MET A 591 17.53 -0.18 17.90
CA MET A 591 17.46 -1.24 18.90
C MET A 591 16.07 -1.32 19.56
N LEU A 592 15.44 -0.18 19.85
CA LEU A 592 14.10 -0.17 20.43
C LEU A 592 13.06 -0.70 19.43
N GLY A 593 13.19 -0.38 18.14
CA GLY A 593 12.30 -0.82 17.07
C GLY A 593 12.22 -2.34 16.97
N ASP A 594 13.34 -3.04 17.07
CA ASP A 594 13.37 -4.51 17.04
C ASP A 594 12.60 -5.12 18.23
N GLY A 595 12.79 -4.56 19.43
CA GLY A 595 12.04 -5.00 20.62
C GLY A 595 10.54 -4.69 20.53
N LEU A 596 10.16 -3.53 20.01
CA LEU A 596 8.76 -3.16 19.75
C LEU A 596 8.10 -4.14 18.76
N ARG A 597 8.78 -4.47 17.66
CA ARG A 597 8.30 -5.42 16.64
C ARG A 597 8.10 -6.81 17.24
N LYS A 598 9.10 -7.30 17.99
CA LYS A 598 9.06 -8.60 18.67
C LYS A 598 7.91 -8.68 19.67
N ALA A 599 7.75 -7.69 20.53
CA ALA A 599 6.66 -7.65 21.52
C ALA A 599 5.29 -7.63 20.84
N LEU A 600 5.10 -6.74 19.86
CA LEU A 600 3.81 -6.56 19.19
C LEU A 600 3.40 -7.79 18.39
N TYR A 601 4.34 -8.44 17.71
CA TYR A 601 4.11 -9.72 17.03
C TYR A 601 3.51 -10.76 17.99
N ASN A 602 4.08 -10.89 19.19
CA ASN A 602 3.61 -11.83 20.20
C ASN A 602 2.24 -11.42 20.78
N TYR A 603 2.04 -10.13 21.06
CA TYR A 603 0.75 -9.63 21.57
C TYR A 603 -0.40 -9.85 20.57
N MET A 604 -0.14 -9.71 19.26
CA MET A 604 -1.14 -10.00 18.22
C MET A 604 -1.55 -11.48 18.17
N HIS A 605 -0.71 -12.38 18.70
CA HIS A 605 -1.01 -13.81 18.86
C HIS A 605 -1.57 -14.16 20.25
N GLY A 606 -1.83 -13.16 21.10
CA GLY A 606 -2.38 -13.34 22.42
C GLY A 606 -1.39 -13.88 23.47
N ILE A 607 -0.09 -13.86 23.18
CA ILE A 607 0.96 -14.41 24.05
C ILE A 607 1.92 -13.33 24.55
N GLY A 608 2.57 -13.60 25.68
CA GLY A 608 3.61 -12.73 26.22
C GLY A 608 3.12 -11.52 27.04
N PHE A 609 1.82 -11.38 27.28
CA PHE A 609 1.28 -10.26 28.08
C PHE A 609 1.75 -10.22 29.54
N ASP A 610 2.26 -11.33 30.06
CA ASP A 610 2.80 -11.52 31.40
C ASP A 610 4.33 -11.32 31.48
N GLN A 611 5.01 -11.24 30.33
CA GLN A 611 6.45 -11.00 30.27
C GLN A 611 6.79 -9.58 30.72
N PRO A 612 7.90 -9.38 31.47
CA PRO A 612 8.36 -8.06 31.82
C PRO A 612 8.90 -7.31 30.58
N MET A 613 8.84 -5.98 30.58
CA MET A 613 9.19 -5.16 29.39
C MET A 613 10.60 -5.43 28.86
N ASP A 614 11.57 -5.66 29.74
CA ASP A 614 12.97 -5.94 29.40
C ASP A 614 13.18 -7.26 28.64
N PHE A 615 12.23 -8.20 28.71
CA PHE A 615 12.26 -9.45 27.95
C PHE A 615 12.30 -9.23 26.44
N TRP A 616 11.71 -8.14 25.96
CA TRP A 616 11.55 -7.89 24.53
C TRP A 616 12.77 -7.26 23.87
N PHE A 617 13.73 -6.75 24.66
CA PHE A 617 14.87 -5.99 24.16
C PHE A 617 16.18 -6.73 24.41
N ASP A 618 17.09 -6.67 23.44
CA ASP A 618 18.39 -7.36 23.55
C ASP A 618 19.37 -6.64 24.48
N LYS A 619 19.11 -5.36 24.78
CA LYS A 619 19.86 -4.55 25.74
C LYS A 619 18.99 -4.21 26.95
N PRO A 620 19.57 -4.00 28.15
CA PRO A 620 18.82 -3.52 29.29
C PRO A 620 18.15 -2.17 29.01
N VAL A 621 16.84 -2.10 29.22
CA VAL A 621 16.02 -0.88 29.07
C VAL A 621 15.52 -0.39 30.42
N LYS A 622 15.06 0.87 30.48
CA LYS A 622 14.37 1.42 31.67
C LYS A 622 13.12 0.63 32.03
N ARG A 623 12.75 0.68 33.32
CA ARG A 623 11.45 0.17 33.78
C ARG A 623 10.34 1.12 33.36
N THR A 624 9.19 0.57 32.99
CA THR A 624 8.02 1.40 32.71
C THR A 624 7.55 2.17 33.94
N LEU A 625 7.11 3.42 33.72
CA LEU A 625 6.49 4.29 34.72
C LEU A 625 4.95 4.23 34.65
N VAL A 626 4.40 3.50 33.67
CA VAL A 626 2.96 3.34 33.47
C VAL A 626 2.36 2.50 34.58
N LYS A 627 1.22 2.95 35.12
CA LYS A 627 0.47 2.18 36.11
C LYS A 627 -0.18 0.97 35.44
N LYS A 628 -0.15 -0.18 36.12
CA LYS A 628 -0.69 -1.46 35.60
C LYS A 628 -2.19 -1.43 35.27
N ASP A 629 -2.93 -0.49 35.84
CA ASP A 629 -4.38 -0.34 35.71
C ASP A 629 -4.78 0.91 34.90
N LEU A 630 -3.84 1.55 34.19
CA LEU A 630 -4.10 2.79 33.46
C LEU A 630 -5.25 2.63 32.46
N ILE A 631 -5.16 1.64 31.57
CA ILE A 631 -6.17 1.42 30.53
C ILE A 631 -7.47 0.88 31.11
N SER A 632 -7.42 -0.11 32.00
CA SER A 632 -8.63 -0.67 32.60
C SER A 632 -9.42 0.38 33.40
N LYS A 633 -8.74 1.30 34.10
CA LYS A 633 -9.40 2.44 34.75
C LYS A 633 -10.04 3.39 33.74
N ALA A 634 -9.33 3.74 32.66
CA ALA A 634 -9.85 4.60 31.60
C ALA A 634 -11.12 4.05 30.92
N LEU A 635 -11.24 2.73 30.83
CA LEU A 635 -12.43 2.04 30.31
C LEU A 635 -13.58 2.02 31.34
N ASN A 636 -13.28 1.85 32.63
CA ASN A 636 -14.31 1.78 33.69
C ASN A 636 -14.98 3.13 33.98
N ASP A 637 -14.31 4.26 33.76
CA ASP A 637 -14.88 5.61 33.98
C ASP A 637 -16.09 5.92 33.06
N LEU A 638 -16.34 5.11 32.01
CA LEU A 638 -17.55 5.14 31.18
C LEU A 638 -18.82 4.63 31.90
N ILE A 639 -18.67 3.69 32.85
CA ILE A 639 -19.80 3.03 33.51
C ILE A 639 -20.45 3.95 34.55
N VAL A 640 -19.74 4.98 35.01
CA VAL A 640 -20.21 5.89 36.09
C VAL A 640 -20.78 7.21 35.54
N SER A 641 -20.66 7.46 34.23
CA SER A 641 -21.09 8.72 33.58
C SER A 641 -22.16 8.55 32.50
N SER A 642 -22.67 7.34 32.31
CA SER A 642 -23.95 7.04 31.63
C SER A 642 -25.10 6.98 32.65
#